data_AF-A0A8K0NCB4-F1
#
_entry.id   AF-A0A8K0NCB4-F1
#
_cell.length_a   1.000
_cell.length_b   1.000
_cell.length_c   1.000
_cell.angle_alpha   90.00
_cell.angle_beta   90.00
_cell.angle_gamma   90.00
#
_symmetry.space_group_name_H-M   'P 1'
#
loop_
_entity.id
_entity.type
_entity.pdbx_description
1 polymer ?
#
loop_
_entity_poly.entity_id
_entity_poly.type
_entity_poly.pdbx_seq_one_letter_code
_entity_poly.pdbx_strand_id
1 'polypeptide(L)'
;MAIVGPSGAGKTTLLSILAGMIHPSRVSGEILVNGRQMDVSRYRRVSGYVTQDDALFPLLTVEECLAYSARLRLRATRAESAARVTELIRELGLAHVAHSRAGGISGGERRRVSIGVDLVHNPAVLLLDEPTSGLDSASALHIIALLKSMAVHQGKTIVLTIHQPGFRILELIDQVVLISGGTVRHQGTIALLESRLNEAGHRMPPHVNVLEFAMDAMSTLVVESTTPSEEVTRLPNSGAKEDHIFYANSRCGEVIILAERFYRNVVRTRQLFAGRMIQSAAAGFGLGTIFMNVTNLQARVGFFAFSLTFLLSSTTEGLPIYLQERRILERETSRGAYRVSSYVIANALVFMPFLLSAALLYTTPVYWLVGLRREMDGFLYFSLVVWLVMLMANSFVACFSALVPNFIMGNSVISGLMGSFFLFSGYFIAKKSIPRSSYLHYKFLFDTCGAVEGSELNFLQPNLNKGESLIAIFSKHADEKASAILTFSHLYKKSSTLPRQVKDSLQENILKTAAIAVTSHSKQSRVHKHEGSKHGRHDHDFDHFNSSSTSSVQHNGFYKPHSKIFDVMSFGAMGDGISDDSKIDGDIIAPSGVAAWPKSNLFQWMNLKWLNDFTIQGRGTFDGQGSTFWNFSRSQQTQAVRFYKSYNVTVCGIQIINSPQCHLKFDSSRSIKVKNITISSPEDSPNTDGIHLQNTRDVEIKHSNLGCGDDCVSIQTGCSNIHIHHINCSPGHGISIGGLGKANSLACVSNVTVDSINVQNALSGVRIKTWQGGLGSVRNVIFSNIRVSNVEIPVVIDQYYCNKKACKNKTDAVAVSGVMYRRITGTYSYQPMHLACSDSSPCTSIKLTDIRLSPVNASQVQQDAFCWKSYGESQGSLEPLSIGCLQRTSRSIKPLIKSSNHTC
;
A
#
# COMPACT_ATOMS: atom_id res chain seq x y z
N MET A 1 15.91 -17.82 -15.97
CA MET A 1 16.90 -17.56 -14.90
C MET A 1 16.21 -16.85 -13.74
N ALA A 2 16.49 -17.25 -12.50
CA ALA A 2 15.98 -16.59 -11.29
C ALA A 2 17.14 -15.97 -10.49
N ILE A 3 17.00 -14.70 -10.09
CA ILE A 3 17.92 -14.00 -9.20
C ILE A 3 17.37 -14.09 -7.78
N VAL A 4 18.14 -14.65 -6.87
CA VAL A 4 17.70 -15.02 -5.52
C VAL A 4 18.71 -14.54 -4.50
N GLY A 5 18.25 -14.19 -3.31
CA GLY A 5 19.10 -13.69 -2.22
C GLY A 5 18.27 -13.02 -1.14
N PRO A 6 18.86 -12.71 0.02
CA PRO A 6 18.17 -12.08 1.14
C PRO A 6 17.67 -10.67 0.79
N SER A 7 16.81 -10.13 1.65
CA SER A 7 16.38 -8.73 1.54
C SER A 7 17.60 -7.81 1.60
N GLY A 8 17.64 -6.78 0.76
CA GLY A 8 18.80 -5.88 0.67
C GLY A 8 20.00 -6.41 -0.13
N ALA A 9 19.99 -7.65 -0.62
CA ALA A 9 21.13 -8.23 -1.36
C ALA A 9 21.44 -7.56 -2.72
N GLY A 10 20.58 -6.66 -3.20
CA GLY A 10 20.74 -5.98 -4.50
C GLY A 10 19.97 -6.60 -5.67
N LYS A 11 18.98 -7.49 -5.42
CA LYS A 11 18.21 -8.20 -6.47
C LYS A 11 17.52 -7.25 -7.45
N THR A 12 16.67 -6.38 -6.92
CA THR A 12 15.94 -5.35 -7.69
C THR A 12 16.92 -4.37 -8.35
N THR A 13 18.02 -4.03 -7.69
CA THR A 13 19.07 -3.16 -8.24
C THR A 13 19.73 -3.80 -9.46
N LEU A 14 20.15 -5.07 -9.36
CA LEU A 14 20.75 -5.82 -10.47
C LEU A 14 19.75 -5.96 -11.62
N LEU A 15 18.50 -6.33 -11.33
CA LEU A 15 17.46 -6.44 -12.35
C LEU A 15 17.20 -5.08 -13.04
N SER A 16 17.22 -3.97 -12.28
CA SER A 16 17.08 -2.61 -12.82
C SER A 16 18.27 -2.22 -13.70
N ILE A 17 19.49 -2.66 -13.38
CA ILE A 17 20.67 -2.48 -14.22
C ILE A 17 20.52 -3.25 -15.53
N LEU A 18 20.10 -4.52 -15.46
CA LEU A 18 19.84 -5.38 -16.63
C LEU A 18 18.69 -4.87 -17.50
N ALA A 19 17.71 -4.20 -16.91
CA ALA A 19 16.63 -3.51 -17.63
C ALA A 19 17.08 -2.18 -18.26
N GLY A 20 18.30 -1.75 -17.99
CA GLY A 20 18.83 -0.46 -18.39
C GLY A 20 18.21 0.70 -17.64
N MET A 21 17.51 0.51 -16.52
CA MET A 21 16.81 1.57 -15.77
C MET A 21 17.77 2.49 -15.00
N ILE A 22 18.95 1.98 -14.64
CA ILE A 22 20.03 2.77 -14.01
C ILE A 22 20.93 3.37 -15.09
N HIS A 23 21.35 4.63 -14.90
CA HIS A 23 22.21 5.33 -15.85
C HIS A 23 23.60 4.66 -15.93
N PRO A 24 24.18 4.46 -17.14
CA PRO A 24 25.47 3.80 -17.32
C PRO A 24 26.60 4.38 -16.47
N SER A 25 26.60 5.70 -16.24
CA SER A 25 27.63 6.37 -15.42
C SER A 25 27.66 5.95 -13.94
N ARG A 26 26.64 5.22 -13.47
CA ARG A 26 26.59 4.68 -12.09
C ARG A 26 26.88 3.17 -12.05
N VAL A 27 27.22 2.57 -13.18
CA VAL A 27 27.45 1.14 -13.34
C VAL A 27 28.88 0.95 -13.85
N SER A 28 29.61 0.02 -13.26
CA SER A 28 30.90 -0.45 -13.77
C SER A 28 30.72 -1.81 -14.43
N GLY A 29 31.50 -2.08 -15.48
CA GLY A 29 31.38 -3.28 -16.31
C GLY A 29 30.56 -3.08 -17.59
N GLU A 30 30.37 -4.17 -18.34
CA GLU A 30 29.70 -4.16 -19.63
C GLU A 30 28.48 -5.10 -19.62
N ILE A 31 27.41 -4.70 -20.31
CA ILE A 31 26.21 -5.51 -20.53
C ILE A 31 26.10 -5.78 -22.02
N LEU A 32 26.19 -7.05 -22.39
CA LEU A 32 26.09 -7.50 -23.78
C LEU A 32 24.71 -8.14 -24.02
N VAL A 33 24.04 -7.70 -25.09
CA VAL A 33 22.80 -8.30 -25.59
C VAL A 33 23.12 -8.86 -26.98
N ASN A 34 23.00 -10.20 -27.14
CA ASN A 34 23.40 -10.90 -28.36
C ASN A 34 24.84 -10.57 -28.81
N GLY A 35 25.77 -10.48 -27.84
CA GLY A 35 27.18 -10.18 -28.08
C GLY A 35 27.51 -8.71 -28.40
N ARG A 36 26.53 -7.81 -28.41
CA ARG A 36 26.72 -6.37 -28.64
C ARG A 36 26.45 -5.56 -27.37
N GLN A 37 27.16 -4.46 -27.18
CA GLN A 37 26.93 -3.58 -26.03
C GLN A 37 25.49 -3.06 -26.01
N MET A 38 24.87 -3.05 -24.83
CA MET A 38 23.48 -2.63 -24.65
C MET A 38 23.31 -1.12 -24.87
N ASP A 39 22.63 -0.73 -25.95
CA ASP A 39 22.04 0.61 -26.06
C ASP A 39 20.82 0.68 -25.13
N VAL A 40 20.99 1.32 -23.97
CA VAL A 40 19.95 1.49 -22.94
C VAL A 40 18.65 2.07 -23.50
N SER A 41 18.75 3.08 -24.37
CA SER A 41 17.57 3.78 -24.87
C SER A 41 16.75 2.89 -25.79
N ARG A 42 17.43 2.13 -26.66
CA ARG A 42 16.79 1.16 -27.56
C ARG A 42 16.28 -0.05 -26.78
N TYR A 43 17.09 -0.58 -25.86
CA TYR A 43 16.81 -1.80 -25.12
C TYR A 43 15.52 -1.69 -24.30
N ARG A 44 15.33 -0.59 -23.56
CA ARG A 44 14.11 -0.34 -22.76
C ARG A 44 12.81 -0.42 -23.58
N ARG A 45 12.85 -0.08 -24.88
CA ARG A 45 11.68 -0.11 -25.76
C ARG A 45 11.35 -1.50 -26.28
N VAL A 46 12.35 -2.37 -26.44
CA VAL A 46 12.20 -3.71 -27.01
C VAL A 46 12.12 -4.81 -25.96
N SER A 47 12.65 -4.59 -24.76
CA SER A 47 12.50 -5.50 -23.62
C SER A 47 11.18 -5.26 -22.87
N GLY A 48 10.78 -6.25 -22.07
CA GLY A 48 9.72 -6.11 -21.08
C GLY A 48 10.33 -6.00 -19.68
N TYR A 49 9.88 -5.03 -18.89
CA TYR A 49 10.31 -4.90 -17.49
C TYR A 49 9.09 -4.74 -16.59
N VAL A 50 8.76 -5.78 -15.82
CA VAL A 50 7.63 -5.80 -14.89
C VAL A 50 8.14 -5.46 -13.49
N THR A 51 7.60 -4.39 -12.91
CA THR A 51 7.95 -3.92 -11.56
C THR A 51 7.21 -4.72 -10.49
N GLN A 52 7.68 -4.65 -9.24
CA GLN A 52 6.98 -5.25 -8.09
C GLN A 52 5.55 -4.68 -7.92
N ASP A 53 5.39 -3.36 -8.06
CA ASP A 53 4.08 -2.70 -7.96
C ASP A 53 3.22 -2.86 -9.22
N ASP A 54 1.97 -3.30 -9.02
CA ASP A 54 0.95 -3.43 -10.08
C ASP A 54 0.21 -2.11 -10.33
N ALA A 55 0.93 -1.09 -10.81
CA ALA A 55 0.37 0.23 -11.10
C ALA A 55 -0.55 0.22 -12.34
N LEU A 56 -1.84 -0.07 -12.18
CA LEU A 56 -2.85 -0.06 -13.25
C LEU A 56 -3.90 1.04 -13.02
N PHE A 57 -4.56 1.48 -14.09
CA PHE A 57 -5.74 2.35 -13.97
C PHE A 57 -6.93 1.54 -13.45
N PRO A 58 -7.45 1.82 -12.24
CA PRO A 58 -8.42 0.94 -11.59
C PRO A 58 -9.80 0.92 -12.27
N LEU A 59 -10.13 1.96 -13.04
CA LEU A 59 -11.44 2.14 -13.69
C LEU A 59 -11.47 1.69 -15.15
N LEU A 60 -10.32 1.32 -15.72
CA LEU A 60 -10.23 0.68 -17.02
C LEU A 60 -10.48 -0.83 -16.88
N THR A 61 -11.04 -1.44 -17.92
CA THR A 61 -11.17 -2.90 -17.97
C THR A 61 -9.81 -3.55 -18.23
N VAL A 62 -9.71 -4.86 -17.96
CA VAL A 62 -8.50 -5.65 -18.29
C VAL A 62 -8.13 -5.50 -19.77
N GLU A 63 -9.13 -5.66 -20.65
CA GLU A 63 -8.96 -5.49 -22.09
C GLU A 63 -8.51 -4.07 -22.47
N GLU A 64 -9.10 -3.03 -21.88
CA GLU A 64 -8.71 -1.65 -22.16
C GLU A 64 -7.27 -1.36 -21.71
N CYS A 65 -6.86 -1.85 -20.54
CA CYS A 65 -5.47 -1.71 -20.06
C CYS A 65 -4.48 -2.28 -21.08
N LEU A 66 -4.75 -3.48 -21.58
CA LEU A 66 -3.91 -4.14 -22.58
C LEU A 66 -3.99 -3.45 -23.94
N ALA A 67 -5.18 -3.01 -24.37
CA ALA A 67 -5.40 -2.33 -25.64
C ALA A 67 -4.71 -0.97 -25.72
N TYR A 68 -4.69 -0.18 -24.64
CA TYR A 68 -3.94 1.08 -24.62
C TYR A 68 -2.43 0.82 -24.64
N SER A 69 -1.94 -0.19 -23.92
CA SER A 69 -0.52 -0.58 -24.00
C SER A 69 -0.16 -1.05 -25.41
N ALA A 70 -1.00 -1.87 -26.04
CA ALA A 70 -0.85 -2.35 -27.41
C ALA A 70 -0.72 -1.18 -28.38
N ARG A 71 -1.69 -0.25 -28.37
CA ARG A 71 -1.72 0.90 -29.28
C ARG A 71 -0.53 1.83 -29.09
N LEU A 72 0.03 1.92 -27.89
CA LEU A 72 1.19 2.79 -27.60
C LEU A 72 2.52 2.12 -27.94
N ARG A 73 2.63 0.79 -27.83
CA ARG A 73 3.89 0.04 -27.95
C ARG A 73 4.05 -0.73 -29.27
N LEU A 74 2.96 -1.08 -29.94
CA LEU A 74 2.98 -1.79 -31.23
C LEU A 74 2.95 -0.79 -32.39
N ARG A 75 3.78 -1.05 -33.41
CA ARG A 75 3.66 -0.42 -34.73
C ARG A 75 2.70 -1.23 -35.58
N ALA A 76 1.43 -1.19 -35.21
CA ALA A 76 0.39 -2.01 -35.84
C ALA A 76 -0.89 -1.20 -36.04
N THR A 77 -1.72 -1.63 -36.98
CA THR A 77 -3.08 -1.10 -37.13
C THR A 77 -3.92 -1.37 -35.89
N ARG A 78 -5.04 -0.67 -35.76
CA ARG A 78 -5.97 -0.87 -34.63
C ARG A 78 -6.52 -2.31 -34.59
N ALA A 79 -6.75 -2.91 -35.76
CA ALA A 79 -7.25 -4.28 -35.87
C ALA A 79 -6.20 -5.32 -35.42
N GLU A 80 -4.95 -5.18 -35.88
CA GLU A 80 -3.84 -6.03 -35.47
C GLU A 80 -3.55 -5.89 -33.97
N SER A 81 -3.56 -4.66 -33.45
CA SER A 81 -3.40 -4.40 -32.01
C SER A 81 -4.50 -5.08 -31.19
N ALA A 82 -5.75 -5.03 -31.65
CA ALA A 82 -6.87 -5.69 -30.99
C ALA A 82 -6.73 -7.23 -31.03
N ALA A 83 -6.36 -7.79 -32.18
CA ALA A 83 -6.12 -9.22 -32.32
C ALA A 83 -5.02 -9.72 -31.36
N ARG A 84 -3.92 -8.96 -31.25
CA ARG A 84 -2.84 -9.26 -30.30
C ARG A 84 -3.31 -9.21 -28.85
N VAL A 85 -4.17 -8.27 -28.49
CA VAL A 85 -4.73 -8.16 -27.13
C VAL A 85 -5.63 -9.36 -26.82
N THR A 86 -6.50 -9.76 -27.74
CA THR A 86 -7.36 -10.93 -27.58
C THR A 86 -6.54 -12.21 -27.40
N GLU A 87 -5.51 -12.40 -28.22
CA GLU A 87 -4.57 -13.52 -28.08
C GLU A 87 -3.89 -13.51 -26.71
N LEU A 88 -3.33 -12.36 -26.29
CA LEU A 88 -2.64 -12.24 -25.02
C LEU A 88 -3.56 -12.47 -23.81
N ILE A 89 -4.81 -12.01 -23.85
CA ILE A 89 -5.81 -12.28 -22.80
C ILE A 89 -6.01 -13.78 -22.63
N ARG A 90 -6.03 -14.54 -23.73
CA ARG A 90 -6.15 -15.99 -23.72
C ARG A 90 -4.88 -16.66 -23.18
N GLU A 91 -3.70 -16.20 -23.63
CA GLU A 91 -2.40 -16.69 -23.14
C GLU A 91 -2.25 -16.51 -21.62
N LEU A 92 -2.69 -15.37 -21.09
CA LEU A 92 -2.63 -15.04 -19.66
C LEU A 92 -3.75 -15.67 -18.82
N GLY A 93 -4.68 -16.41 -19.43
CA GLY A 93 -5.84 -16.99 -18.73
C GLY A 93 -6.74 -15.92 -18.10
N LEU A 94 -7.00 -14.81 -18.81
CA LEU A 94 -7.77 -13.66 -18.34
C LEU A 94 -9.09 -13.47 -19.09
N ALA A 95 -9.49 -14.39 -19.97
CA ALA A 95 -10.68 -14.26 -20.81
C ALA A 95 -11.97 -14.04 -20.00
N HIS A 96 -12.12 -14.68 -18.84
CA HIS A 96 -13.30 -14.56 -17.97
C HIS A 96 -13.39 -13.19 -17.27
N VAL A 97 -12.30 -12.43 -17.18
CA VAL A 97 -12.25 -11.10 -16.56
C VAL A 97 -11.89 -9.98 -17.55
N ALA A 98 -11.88 -10.26 -18.86
CA ALA A 98 -11.47 -9.31 -19.89
C ALA A 98 -12.22 -7.96 -19.79
N HIS A 99 -13.53 -8.01 -19.53
CA HIS A 99 -14.38 -6.82 -19.41
C HIS A 99 -14.55 -6.32 -17.96
N SER A 100 -13.92 -6.97 -16.98
CA SER A 100 -13.93 -6.55 -15.58
C SER A 100 -12.94 -5.41 -15.36
N ARG A 101 -13.25 -4.50 -14.42
CA ARG A 101 -12.37 -3.37 -14.06
C ARG A 101 -11.14 -3.86 -13.31
N ALA A 102 -9.96 -3.30 -13.64
CA ALA A 102 -8.70 -3.69 -13.03
C ALA A 102 -8.65 -3.45 -11.50
N GLY A 103 -9.46 -2.52 -10.97
CA GLY A 103 -9.60 -2.30 -9.52
C GLY A 103 -10.44 -3.35 -8.79
N GLY A 104 -11.19 -4.20 -9.50
CA GLY A 104 -12.13 -5.17 -8.93
C GLY A 104 -11.78 -6.65 -9.14
N ILE A 105 -10.64 -6.95 -9.78
CA ILE A 105 -10.15 -8.32 -10.00
C ILE A 105 -9.28 -8.80 -8.83
N SER A 106 -9.06 -10.11 -8.73
CA SER A 106 -8.21 -10.71 -7.69
C SER A 106 -6.74 -10.26 -7.81
N GLY A 107 -5.96 -10.43 -6.74
CA GLY A 107 -4.53 -10.07 -6.73
C GLY A 107 -3.73 -10.84 -7.79
N GLY A 108 -3.97 -12.14 -7.95
CA GLY A 108 -3.32 -12.97 -8.97
C GLY A 108 -3.69 -12.58 -10.40
N GLU A 109 -4.96 -12.26 -10.66
CA GLU A 109 -5.40 -11.75 -11.97
C GLU A 109 -4.77 -10.39 -12.26
N ARG A 110 -4.77 -9.48 -11.29
CA ARG A 110 -4.14 -8.15 -11.42
C ARG A 110 -2.66 -8.27 -11.75
N ARG A 111 -1.95 -9.21 -11.13
CA ARG A 111 -0.54 -9.49 -11.43
C ARG A 111 -0.36 -9.96 -12.88
N ARG A 112 -1.22 -10.85 -13.37
CA ARG A 112 -1.19 -11.30 -14.78
C ARG A 112 -1.47 -10.15 -15.76
N VAL A 113 -2.39 -9.25 -15.44
CA VAL A 113 -2.64 -8.03 -16.25
C VAL A 113 -1.39 -7.13 -16.27
N SER A 114 -0.75 -6.93 -15.12
CA SER A 114 0.49 -6.15 -15.00
C SER A 114 1.60 -6.71 -15.88
N ILE A 115 1.79 -8.04 -15.87
CA ILE A 115 2.72 -8.74 -16.76
C ILE A 115 2.29 -8.56 -18.23
N GLY A 116 0.99 -8.68 -18.53
CA GLY A 116 0.42 -8.50 -19.86
C GLY A 116 0.71 -7.13 -20.48
N VAL A 117 0.67 -6.06 -19.70
CA VAL A 117 0.97 -4.70 -20.15
C VAL A 117 2.38 -4.59 -20.74
N ASP A 118 3.35 -5.35 -20.22
CA ASP A 118 4.72 -5.42 -20.71
C ASP A 118 4.99 -6.58 -21.69
N LEU A 119 4.04 -7.51 -21.87
CA LEU A 119 4.12 -8.59 -22.85
C LEU A 119 3.45 -8.27 -24.19
N VAL A 120 2.64 -7.22 -24.24
CA VAL A 120 1.79 -6.90 -25.40
C VAL A 120 2.57 -6.68 -26.69
N HIS A 121 3.76 -6.09 -26.61
CA HIS A 121 4.68 -5.88 -27.73
C HIS A 121 5.61 -7.06 -28.00
N ASN A 122 5.31 -8.22 -27.41
CA ASN A 122 6.00 -9.49 -27.63
C ASN A 122 7.54 -9.42 -27.43
N PRO A 123 8.04 -8.90 -26.29
CA PRO A 123 9.48 -8.73 -26.08
C PRO A 123 10.23 -10.07 -26.09
N ALA A 124 11.44 -10.08 -26.66
CA ALA A 124 12.31 -11.25 -26.64
C ALA A 124 12.94 -11.47 -25.26
N VAL A 125 13.21 -10.38 -24.52
CA VAL A 125 13.74 -10.41 -23.15
C VAL A 125 12.71 -9.84 -22.19
N LEU A 126 12.35 -10.60 -21.16
CA LEU A 126 11.41 -10.23 -20.12
C LEU A 126 12.09 -10.27 -18.75
N LEU A 127 12.01 -9.15 -18.04
CA LEU A 127 12.62 -8.94 -16.74
C LEU A 127 11.50 -8.71 -15.72
N LEU A 128 11.38 -9.53 -14.68
CA LEU A 128 10.28 -9.43 -13.71
C LEU A 128 10.79 -9.29 -12.27
N ASP A 129 10.40 -8.21 -11.60
CA ASP A 129 10.75 -7.99 -10.20
C ASP A 129 9.68 -8.58 -9.29
N GLU A 130 10.03 -9.66 -8.58
CA GLU A 130 9.19 -10.42 -7.66
C GLU A 130 7.80 -10.75 -8.22
N PRO A 131 7.68 -11.51 -9.32
CA PRO A 131 6.40 -11.84 -9.96
C PRO A 131 5.42 -12.61 -9.05
N THR A 132 5.92 -13.27 -8.00
CA THR A 132 5.16 -14.12 -7.09
C THR A 132 4.82 -13.47 -5.74
N SER A 133 5.29 -12.25 -5.48
CA SER A 133 5.11 -11.59 -4.18
C SER A 133 3.65 -11.18 -3.95
N GLY A 134 3.16 -11.42 -2.72
CA GLY A 134 1.76 -11.13 -2.35
C GLY A 134 0.70 -12.05 -2.95
N LEU A 135 1.10 -13.15 -3.60
CA LEU A 135 0.19 -14.16 -4.16
C LEU A 135 0.11 -15.41 -3.29
N ASP A 136 -1.02 -16.12 -3.38
CA ASP A 136 -1.13 -17.48 -2.87
C ASP A 136 -0.29 -18.46 -3.70
N SER A 137 0.04 -19.61 -3.12
CA SER A 137 0.94 -20.60 -3.75
C SER A 137 0.44 -21.13 -5.10
N ALA A 138 -0.89 -21.23 -5.30
CA ALA A 138 -1.44 -21.72 -6.56
C ALA A 138 -1.33 -20.65 -7.66
N SER A 139 -1.68 -19.39 -7.36
CA SER A 139 -1.52 -18.27 -8.28
C SER A 139 -0.04 -18.03 -8.65
N ALA A 140 0.86 -18.10 -7.66
CA ALA A 140 2.30 -17.95 -7.89
C ALA A 140 2.83 -19.04 -8.84
N LEU A 141 2.47 -20.30 -8.61
CA LEU A 141 2.86 -21.40 -9.47
C LEU A 141 2.32 -21.24 -10.90
N HIS A 142 1.07 -20.82 -11.04
CA HIS A 142 0.46 -20.60 -12.35
C HIS A 142 1.21 -19.52 -13.16
N ILE A 143 1.62 -18.42 -12.52
CA ILE A 143 2.45 -17.39 -13.17
C ILE A 143 3.79 -17.95 -13.61
N ILE A 144 4.49 -18.70 -12.75
CA ILE A 144 5.80 -19.26 -13.10
C ILE A 144 5.65 -20.30 -14.23
N ALA A 145 4.62 -21.13 -14.21
CA ALA A 145 4.34 -22.10 -15.28
C ALA A 145 4.06 -21.40 -16.62
N LEU A 146 3.32 -20.30 -16.60
CA LEU A 146 3.09 -19.47 -17.77
C LEU A 146 4.41 -18.89 -18.32
N LEU A 147 5.23 -18.29 -17.47
CA LEU A 147 6.55 -17.76 -17.86
C LEU A 147 7.45 -18.87 -18.42
N LYS A 148 7.46 -20.05 -17.77
CA LYS A 148 8.21 -21.23 -18.24
C LYS A 148 7.75 -21.68 -19.62
N SER A 149 6.44 -21.73 -19.85
CA SER A 149 5.85 -22.04 -21.16
C SER A 149 6.31 -21.05 -22.24
N MET A 150 6.34 -19.75 -21.94
CA MET A 150 6.83 -18.72 -22.88
C MET A 150 8.33 -18.87 -23.15
N ALA A 151 9.14 -19.21 -22.15
CA ALA A 151 10.57 -19.44 -22.33
C ALA A 151 10.83 -20.65 -23.26
N VAL A 152 10.11 -21.76 -23.05
CA VAL A 152 10.30 -23.02 -23.79
C VAL A 152 9.72 -22.95 -25.20
N HIS A 153 8.47 -22.51 -25.36
CA HIS A 153 7.76 -22.60 -26.64
C HIS A 153 7.92 -21.36 -27.52
N GLN A 154 8.23 -20.20 -26.94
CA GLN A 154 8.38 -18.94 -27.68
C GLN A 154 9.83 -18.44 -27.72
N GLY A 155 10.78 -19.17 -27.13
CA GLY A 155 12.21 -18.82 -27.14
C GLY A 155 12.53 -17.52 -26.41
N LYS A 156 11.75 -17.14 -25.40
CA LYS A 156 11.96 -15.89 -24.64
C LYS A 156 13.05 -16.05 -23.59
N THR A 157 13.90 -15.02 -23.47
CA THR A 157 14.82 -14.89 -22.32
C THR A 157 14.06 -14.28 -21.15
N ILE A 158 13.88 -15.04 -20.06
CA ILE A 158 13.18 -14.56 -18.86
C ILE A 158 14.15 -14.53 -17.67
N VAL A 159 14.31 -13.34 -17.09
CA VAL A 159 15.03 -13.12 -15.84
C VAL A 159 14.05 -12.57 -14.83
N LEU A 160 14.01 -13.17 -13.64
CA LEU A 160 13.09 -12.75 -12.60
C LEU A 160 13.76 -12.78 -11.24
N THR A 161 13.35 -11.91 -10.33
CA THR A 161 13.77 -11.99 -8.92
C THR A 161 12.72 -12.79 -8.15
N ILE A 162 13.13 -13.74 -7.30
CA ILE A 162 12.19 -14.43 -6.40
C ILE A 162 12.73 -14.41 -4.98
N HIS A 163 11.83 -14.16 -4.04
CA HIS A 163 12.06 -14.31 -2.61
C HIS A 163 11.42 -15.62 -2.13
N GLN A 164 12.23 -16.61 -1.72
CA GLN A 164 11.80 -17.90 -1.15
C GLN A 164 10.73 -18.65 -1.98
N PRO A 165 11.09 -19.22 -3.15
CA PRO A 165 10.15 -20.05 -3.93
C PRO A 165 9.85 -21.39 -3.23
N GLY A 166 8.62 -21.86 -3.35
CA GLY A 166 8.26 -23.23 -2.95
C GLY A 166 8.82 -24.29 -3.92
N PHE A 167 8.82 -25.56 -3.49
CA PHE A 167 9.40 -26.70 -4.22
C PHE A 167 8.94 -26.80 -5.69
N ARG A 168 7.63 -26.69 -5.93
CA ARG A 168 7.05 -26.76 -7.29
C ARG A 168 7.47 -25.62 -8.22
N ILE A 169 7.82 -24.46 -7.66
CA ILE A 169 8.31 -23.31 -8.44
C ILE A 169 9.78 -23.51 -8.78
N LEU A 170 10.56 -24.07 -7.85
CA LEU A 170 11.99 -24.36 -8.04
C LEU A 170 12.23 -25.33 -9.19
N GLU A 171 11.40 -26.37 -9.32
CA GLU A 171 11.48 -27.34 -10.41
C GLU A 171 11.31 -26.72 -11.81
N LEU A 172 10.68 -25.55 -11.90
CA LEU A 172 10.45 -24.85 -13.17
C LEU A 172 11.58 -23.88 -13.55
N ILE A 173 12.57 -23.67 -12.66
CA ILE A 173 13.65 -22.71 -12.85
C ILE A 173 14.87 -23.38 -13.48
N ASP A 174 15.28 -22.90 -14.65
CA ASP A 174 16.43 -23.44 -15.39
C ASP A 174 17.78 -23.13 -14.75
N GLN A 175 17.95 -21.89 -14.28
CA GLN A 175 19.19 -21.37 -13.72
C GLN A 175 18.88 -20.41 -12.58
N VAL A 176 19.72 -20.43 -11.55
CA VAL A 176 19.69 -19.54 -10.40
C VAL A 176 20.98 -18.74 -10.32
N VAL A 177 20.83 -17.46 -10.04
CA VAL A 177 21.91 -16.56 -9.63
C VAL A 177 21.65 -16.17 -8.18
N LEU A 178 22.46 -16.72 -7.28
CA LEU A 178 22.40 -16.44 -5.85
C LEU A 178 23.28 -15.25 -5.54
N ILE A 179 22.71 -14.20 -4.94
CA ILE A 179 23.44 -12.98 -4.59
C ILE A 179 23.33 -12.67 -3.09
N SER A 180 24.40 -12.15 -2.51
CA SER A 180 24.44 -11.67 -1.13
C SER A 180 25.42 -10.50 -1.01
N GLY A 181 25.02 -9.43 -0.31
CA GLY A 181 25.85 -8.22 -0.15
C GLY A 181 26.33 -7.59 -1.47
N GLY A 182 25.54 -7.69 -2.55
CA GLY A 182 25.94 -7.21 -3.88
C GLY A 182 26.93 -8.10 -4.64
N THR A 183 27.30 -9.27 -4.09
CA THR A 183 28.22 -10.24 -4.70
C THR A 183 27.47 -11.49 -5.17
N VAL A 184 27.88 -12.07 -6.30
CA VAL A 184 27.37 -13.37 -6.77
C VAL A 184 28.04 -14.49 -5.97
N ARG A 185 27.23 -15.36 -5.39
CA ARG A 185 27.65 -16.52 -4.58
C ARG A 185 27.52 -17.82 -5.35
N HIS A 186 26.60 -17.87 -6.31
CA HIS A 186 26.43 -19.02 -7.19
C HIS A 186 25.74 -18.59 -8.48
N GLN A 187 26.20 -19.13 -9.59
CA GLN A 187 25.51 -19.09 -10.87
C GLN A 187 25.46 -20.49 -11.48
N GLY A 188 24.26 -21.02 -11.72
CA GLY A 188 24.12 -22.36 -12.27
C GLY A 188 22.73 -22.99 -12.08
N THR A 189 22.66 -24.30 -12.22
CA THR A 189 21.43 -25.08 -11.98
C THR A 189 21.27 -25.37 -10.48
N ILE A 190 20.06 -25.72 -10.05
CA ILE A 190 19.80 -26.14 -8.66
C ILE A 190 20.64 -27.38 -8.28
N ALA A 191 20.82 -28.33 -9.21
CA ALA A 191 21.63 -29.52 -8.97
C ALA A 191 23.13 -29.17 -8.76
N LEU A 192 23.65 -28.18 -9.50
CA LEU A 192 25.02 -27.70 -9.28
C LEU A 192 25.17 -27.01 -7.92
N LEU A 193 24.17 -26.23 -7.51
CA LEU A 193 24.13 -25.62 -6.18
C LEU A 193 24.14 -26.68 -5.07
N GLU A 194 23.35 -27.74 -5.23
CA GLU A 194 23.32 -28.88 -4.30
C GLU A 194 24.69 -29.58 -4.20
N SER A 195 25.34 -29.86 -5.34
CA SER A 195 26.69 -30.45 -5.35
C SER A 195 27.68 -29.60 -4.57
N ARG A 196 27.69 -28.28 -4.80
CA ARG A 196 28.58 -27.35 -4.10
C ARG A 196 28.35 -27.29 -2.60
N LEU A 197 27.09 -27.34 -2.17
CA LEU A 197 26.76 -27.40 -0.74
C LEU A 197 27.27 -28.70 -0.11
N ASN A 198 27.12 -29.82 -0.80
CA ASN A 198 27.65 -31.11 -0.34
C ASN A 198 29.18 -31.11 -0.28
N GLU A 199 29.86 -30.55 -1.28
CA GLU A 199 31.32 -30.38 -1.30
C GLU A 199 31.84 -29.47 -0.17
N ALA A 200 31.07 -28.43 0.18
CA ALA A 200 31.34 -27.56 1.32
C ALA A 200 31.06 -28.25 2.69
N GLY A 201 30.70 -29.54 2.70
CA GLY A 201 30.49 -30.33 3.92
C GLY A 201 29.10 -30.23 4.51
N HIS A 202 28.13 -29.62 3.81
CA HIS A 202 26.76 -29.53 4.28
C HIS A 202 25.94 -30.75 3.87
N ARG A 203 25.07 -31.22 4.76
CA ARG A 203 24.04 -32.22 4.44
C ARG A 203 22.69 -31.55 4.40
N MET A 204 22.00 -31.70 3.27
CA MET A 204 20.66 -31.17 3.07
C MET A 204 19.65 -31.81 4.05
N PRO A 205 18.96 -31.02 4.90
CA PRO A 205 17.92 -31.54 5.77
C PRO A 205 16.72 -32.08 4.97
N PRO A 206 16.07 -33.16 5.43
CA PRO A 206 14.83 -33.62 4.80
C PRO A 206 13.75 -32.54 4.92
N HIS A 207 13.01 -32.32 3.83
CA HIS A 207 11.91 -31.34 3.71
C HIS A 207 12.30 -29.86 3.60
N VAL A 208 13.59 -29.53 3.50
CA VAL A 208 14.05 -28.18 3.14
C VAL A 208 14.51 -28.19 1.69
N ASN A 209 14.12 -27.19 0.90
CA ASN A 209 14.55 -27.12 -0.49
C ASN A 209 15.99 -26.58 -0.59
N VAL A 210 16.73 -27.01 -1.62
CA VAL A 210 18.16 -26.67 -1.82
C VAL A 210 18.41 -25.16 -1.77
N LEU A 211 17.53 -24.37 -2.38
CA LEU A 211 17.72 -22.92 -2.46
C LEU A 211 17.47 -22.22 -1.12
N GLU A 212 16.50 -22.68 -0.34
CA GLU A 212 16.24 -22.21 1.02
C GLU A 212 17.43 -22.50 1.93
N PHE A 213 17.94 -23.73 1.91
CA PHE A 213 19.15 -24.07 2.64
C PHE A 213 20.37 -23.26 2.16
N ALA A 214 20.52 -23.06 0.86
CA ALA A 214 21.60 -22.23 0.31
C ALA A 214 21.52 -20.77 0.77
N MET A 215 20.31 -20.23 1.01
CA MET A 215 20.13 -18.88 1.54
C MET A 215 20.56 -18.79 3.01
N ASP A 216 20.38 -19.85 3.80
CA ASP A 216 20.85 -19.92 5.19
C ASP A 216 22.36 -20.18 5.27
N ALA A 217 22.92 -20.96 4.33
CA ALA A 217 24.33 -21.32 4.24
C ALA A 217 25.16 -20.39 3.31
N MET A 218 24.75 -19.14 3.14
CA MET A 218 25.41 -18.19 2.22
C MET A 218 26.89 -17.93 2.51
N SER A 219 27.31 -18.02 3.77
CA SER A 219 28.68 -17.74 4.20
C SER A 219 29.69 -18.80 3.77
N THR A 220 29.24 -20.02 3.47
CA THR A 220 30.09 -21.17 3.11
C THR A 220 30.24 -21.34 1.61
N LEU A 221 29.36 -20.70 0.82
CA LEU A 221 29.48 -20.63 -0.64
C LEU A 221 30.58 -19.63 -1.02
N VAL A 222 31.71 -20.16 -1.52
CA VAL A 222 32.86 -19.39 -2.00
C VAL A 222 32.42 -18.38 -3.06
N VAL A 223 32.94 -17.15 -2.99
CA VAL A 223 32.69 -16.12 -4.00
C VAL A 223 33.24 -16.61 -5.34
N GLU A 224 32.36 -16.71 -6.34
CA GLU A 224 32.75 -17.09 -7.68
C GLU A 224 33.62 -15.96 -8.27
N SER A 225 34.94 -16.10 -8.15
CA SER A 225 35.89 -15.38 -9.01
C SER A 225 35.92 -16.14 -10.33
N THR A 226 34.90 -15.90 -11.17
CA THR A 226 34.92 -16.40 -12.53
C THR A 226 36.08 -15.72 -13.25
N THR A 227 37.21 -16.43 -13.39
CA THR A 227 38.06 -16.24 -14.56
C THR A 227 37.15 -16.47 -15.78
N PRO A 228 37.13 -15.56 -16.76
CA PRO A 228 36.30 -15.76 -17.93
C PRO A 228 36.81 -17.00 -18.67
N SER A 229 36.08 -18.11 -18.58
CA SER A 229 36.30 -19.24 -19.46
C SER A 229 35.99 -18.79 -20.88
N GLU A 230 37.05 -18.71 -21.68
CA GLU A 230 37.00 -18.55 -23.13
C GLU A 230 36.17 -19.69 -23.71
N GLU A 231 34.94 -19.40 -24.12
CA GLU A 231 34.25 -19.97 -25.29
C GLU A 231 32.83 -19.38 -25.39
N VAL A 232 32.74 -18.07 -25.68
CA VAL A 232 31.55 -17.54 -26.37
C VAL A 232 31.90 -17.53 -27.85
N THR A 233 31.45 -18.56 -28.56
CA THR A 233 31.51 -18.64 -30.02
C THR A 233 30.92 -17.35 -30.60
N ARG A 234 31.79 -16.47 -31.11
CA ARG A 234 31.38 -15.24 -31.77
C ARG A 234 30.54 -15.63 -32.98
N LEU A 235 29.21 -15.51 -32.85
CA LEU A 235 28.30 -15.61 -33.99
C LEU A 235 28.79 -14.62 -35.07
N PRO A 236 28.98 -15.07 -36.33
CA PRO A 236 29.44 -14.21 -37.39
C PRO A 236 28.50 -13.01 -37.52
N ASN A 237 29.10 -11.84 -37.61
CA ASN A 237 28.44 -10.54 -37.61
C ASN A 237 27.57 -10.42 -38.87
N SER A 238 26.36 -10.97 -38.84
CA SER A 238 25.39 -10.72 -39.90
C SER A 238 25.00 -9.25 -39.80
N GLY A 239 25.22 -8.53 -40.90
CA GLY A 239 24.92 -7.10 -41.04
C GLY A 239 23.41 -6.84 -41.02
N ALA A 240 22.76 -7.10 -39.88
CA ALA A 240 21.42 -6.63 -39.62
C ALA A 240 21.47 -5.11 -39.59
N LYS A 241 20.95 -4.50 -40.67
CA LYS A 241 20.76 -3.06 -40.82
C LYS A 241 20.24 -2.48 -39.51
N GLU A 242 20.94 -1.48 -39.00
CA GLU A 242 20.54 -0.74 -37.80
C GLU A 242 19.27 0.07 -38.10
N ASP A 243 18.11 -0.58 -38.01
CA ASP A 243 16.84 0.14 -38.04
C ASP A 243 16.72 0.98 -36.77
N HIS A 244 16.80 2.30 -36.91
CA HIS A 244 16.55 3.25 -35.83
C HIS A 244 15.16 2.99 -35.23
N ILE A 245 15.11 2.38 -34.03
CA ILE A 245 13.84 2.11 -33.34
C ILE A 245 13.35 3.41 -32.68
N PHE A 246 12.63 4.21 -33.46
CA PHE A 246 11.78 5.31 -32.99
C PHE A 246 10.61 4.81 -32.13
N TYR A 247 9.96 5.71 -31.38
CA TYR A 247 8.66 5.46 -30.74
C TYR A 247 7.69 4.80 -31.72
N ALA A 248 6.81 3.92 -31.23
CA ALA A 248 5.87 3.22 -32.10
C ALA A 248 4.90 4.17 -32.81
N ASN A 249 4.62 5.33 -32.18
CA ASN A 249 3.68 6.32 -32.66
C ASN A 249 4.33 7.70 -32.86
N SER A 250 3.70 8.52 -33.72
CA SER A 250 3.97 9.96 -33.79
C SER A 250 3.43 10.67 -32.53
N ARG A 251 3.92 11.88 -32.24
CA ARG A 251 3.42 12.65 -31.08
C ARG A 251 1.91 12.87 -31.14
N CYS A 252 1.36 13.18 -32.31
CA CYS A 252 -0.10 13.30 -32.48
C CYS A 252 -0.83 11.99 -32.22
N GLY A 253 -0.30 10.86 -32.72
CA GLY A 253 -0.88 9.54 -32.46
C GLY A 253 -0.92 9.22 -30.97
N GLU A 254 0.19 9.45 -30.26
CA GLU A 254 0.27 9.31 -28.80
C GLU A 254 -0.78 10.18 -28.10
N VAL A 255 -0.89 11.47 -28.46
CA VAL A 255 -1.86 12.40 -27.86
C VAL A 255 -3.29 11.91 -28.05
N ILE A 256 -3.67 11.45 -29.23
CA ILE A 256 -5.03 10.96 -29.51
C ILE A 256 -5.36 9.73 -28.66
N ILE A 257 -4.43 8.76 -28.59
CA ILE A 257 -4.63 7.53 -27.81
C ILE A 257 -4.75 7.85 -26.32
N LEU A 258 -3.87 8.71 -25.81
CA LEU A 258 -3.87 9.12 -24.40
C LEU A 258 -5.11 9.96 -24.06
N ALA A 259 -5.55 10.85 -24.96
CA ALA A 259 -6.76 11.63 -24.77
C ALA A 259 -8.01 10.74 -24.70
N GLU A 260 -8.12 9.72 -25.55
CA GLU A 260 -9.19 8.73 -25.46
C GLU A 260 -9.17 8.01 -24.10
N ARG A 261 -7.99 7.59 -23.64
CA ARG A 261 -7.81 6.93 -22.33
C ARG A 261 -8.25 7.83 -21.19
N PHE A 262 -7.78 9.08 -21.16
CA PHE A 262 -8.14 10.06 -20.14
C PHE A 262 -9.62 10.37 -20.15
N TYR A 263 -10.21 10.61 -21.33
CA TYR A 263 -11.64 10.88 -21.45
C TYR A 263 -12.47 9.74 -20.86
N ARG A 264 -12.14 8.47 -21.16
CA ARG A 264 -12.81 7.32 -20.54
C ARG A 264 -12.64 7.27 -19.03
N ASN A 265 -11.43 7.56 -18.53
CA ASN A 265 -11.14 7.58 -17.10
C ASN A 265 -11.96 8.68 -16.39
N VAL A 266 -12.02 9.88 -16.98
CA VAL A 266 -12.80 11.02 -16.49
C VAL A 266 -14.28 10.67 -16.38
N VAL A 267 -14.88 10.16 -17.47
CA VAL A 267 -16.32 9.80 -17.49
C VAL A 267 -16.67 8.71 -16.47
N ARG A 268 -15.73 7.79 -16.18
CA ARG A 268 -15.93 6.72 -15.19
C ARG A 268 -15.65 7.14 -13.75
N THR A 269 -14.94 8.24 -13.51
CA THR A 269 -14.64 8.79 -12.18
C THR A 269 -15.75 9.76 -11.72
N ARG A 270 -17.01 9.31 -11.73
CA ARG A 270 -18.17 10.20 -11.56
C ARG A 270 -18.16 11.01 -10.25
N GLN A 271 -17.63 10.46 -9.16
CA GLN A 271 -17.73 11.05 -7.83
C GLN A 271 -16.96 12.38 -7.71
N LEU A 272 -15.68 12.40 -8.12
CA LEU A 272 -14.83 13.60 -7.99
C LEU A 272 -15.27 14.70 -8.96
N PHE A 273 -15.65 14.32 -10.18
CA PHE A 273 -16.10 15.27 -11.18
C PHE A 273 -17.50 15.82 -10.87
N ALA A 274 -18.44 15.00 -10.40
CA ALA A 274 -19.74 15.47 -9.95
C ALA A 274 -19.62 16.36 -8.71
N GLY A 275 -18.73 16.02 -7.76
CA GLY A 275 -18.41 16.86 -6.61
C GLY A 275 -18.03 18.27 -7.03
N ARG A 276 -17.10 18.39 -7.99
CA ARG A 276 -16.66 19.68 -8.52
C ARG A 276 -17.76 20.49 -9.20
N MET A 277 -18.69 19.84 -9.93
CA MET A 277 -19.84 20.53 -10.53
C MET A 277 -20.82 21.03 -9.47
N ILE A 278 -21.15 20.18 -8.50
CA ILE A 278 -22.06 20.52 -7.40
C ILE A 278 -21.47 21.65 -6.57
N GLN A 279 -20.18 21.57 -6.24
CA GLN A 279 -19.47 22.61 -5.50
C GLN A 279 -19.45 23.94 -6.26
N SER A 280 -19.18 23.92 -7.58
CA SER A 280 -19.17 25.13 -8.42
C SER A 280 -20.55 25.80 -8.47
N ALA A 281 -21.62 25.02 -8.64
CA ALA A 281 -22.99 25.53 -8.61
C ALA A 281 -23.37 26.08 -7.23
N ALA A 282 -23.14 25.31 -6.16
CA ALA A 282 -23.48 25.69 -4.79
C ALA A 282 -22.73 26.96 -4.34
N ALA A 283 -21.43 27.05 -4.63
CA ALA A 283 -20.65 28.24 -4.34
C ALA A 283 -21.09 29.43 -5.19
N GLY A 284 -21.46 29.19 -6.45
CA GLY A 284 -21.97 30.24 -7.31
C GLY A 284 -23.28 30.85 -6.81
N PHE A 285 -24.23 30.00 -6.40
CA PHE A 285 -25.46 30.46 -5.75
C PHE A 285 -25.20 31.12 -4.40
N GLY A 286 -24.34 30.54 -3.56
CA GLY A 286 -24.02 31.07 -2.24
C GLY A 286 -23.35 32.44 -2.29
N LEU A 287 -22.31 32.62 -3.12
CA LEU A 287 -21.67 33.92 -3.29
C LEU A 287 -22.60 34.93 -3.98
N GLY A 288 -23.38 34.47 -4.96
CA GLY A 288 -24.34 35.32 -5.66
C GLY A 288 -25.41 35.92 -4.74
N THR A 289 -25.93 35.13 -3.79
CA THR A 289 -26.94 35.62 -2.82
C THR A 289 -26.34 36.50 -1.73
N ILE A 290 -25.12 36.22 -1.26
CA ILE A 290 -24.43 37.06 -0.28
C ILE A 290 -24.17 38.46 -0.83
N PHE A 291 -23.78 38.58 -2.10
CA PHE A 291 -23.43 39.83 -2.76
C PHE A 291 -24.53 40.35 -3.69
N MET A 292 -25.80 40.02 -3.41
CA MET A 292 -26.92 40.33 -4.29
C MET A 292 -27.06 41.84 -4.55
N ASN A 293 -27.14 42.23 -5.82
CA ASN A 293 -27.28 43.63 -6.29
C ASN A 293 -26.33 44.64 -5.62
N VAL A 294 -25.05 44.29 -5.54
CA VAL A 294 -24.06 45.12 -4.84
C VAL A 294 -23.76 46.43 -5.59
N THR A 295 -23.90 47.57 -4.91
CA THR A 295 -23.62 48.91 -5.45
C THR A 295 -22.32 49.52 -4.90
N ASN A 296 -21.92 49.15 -3.68
CA ASN A 296 -20.72 49.66 -3.01
C ASN A 296 -19.43 49.08 -3.63
N LEU A 297 -18.46 49.94 -3.94
CA LEU A 297 -17.15 49.57 -4.49
C LEU A 297 -16.38 48.60 -3.58
N GLN A 298 -16.40 48.80 -2.26
CA GLN A 298 -15.69 47.94 -1.31
C GLN A 298 -16.27 46.52 -1.30
N ALA A 299 -17.59 46.40 -1.35
CA ALA A 299 -18.27 45.11 -1.39
C ALA A 299 -18.07 44.40 -2.74
N ARG A 300 -17.95 45.13 -3.85
CA ARG A 300 -17.56 44.57 -5.17
C ARG A 300 -16.14 44.02 -5.17
N VAL A 301 -15.20 44.76 -4.60
CA VAL A 301 -13.80 44.31 -4.47
C VAL A 301 -13.71 43.07 -3.57
N GLY A 302 -14.50 43.02 -2.49
CA GLY A 302 -14.65 41.81 -1.67
C GLY A 302 -15.22 40.61 -2.43
N PHE A 303 -16.26 40.84 -3.25
CA PHE A 303 -16.83 39.80 -4.10
C PHE A 303 -15.78 39.14 -5.02
N PHE A 304 -14.99 39.94 -5.75
CA PHE A 304 -13.95 39.39 -6.65
C PHE A 304 -12.87 38.64 -5.87
N ALA A 305 -12.45 39.16 -4.71
CA ALA A 305 -11.43 38.53 -3.87
C ALA A 305 -11.87 37.14 -3.33
N PHE A 306 -13.11 37.04 -2.83
CA PHE A 306 -13.66 35.75 -2.36
C PHE A 306 -13.94 34.78 -3.51
N SER A 307 -14.38 35.30 -4.66
CA SER A 307 -14.57 34.51 -5.89
C SER A 307 -13.26 33.88 -6.35
N LEU A 308 -12.19 34.68 -6.44
CA LEU A 308 -10.86 34.22 -6.81
C LEU A 308 -10.35 33.14 -5.83
N THR A 309 -10.50 33.36 -4.53
CA THR A 309 -10.09 32.39 -3.50
C THR A 309 -10.80 31.06 -3.61
N PHE A 310 -12.12 31.08 -3.83
CA PHE A 310 -12.89 29.88 -4.05
C PHE A 310 -12.43 29.15 -5.33
N LEU A 311 -12.28 29.88 -6.44
CA LEU A 311 -11.88 29.30 -7.73
C LEU A 311 -10.51 28.64 -7.65
N LEU A 312 -9.54 29.28 -6.98
CA LEU A 312 -8.22 28.69 -6.75
C LEU A 312 -8.33 27.41 -5.90
N SER A 313 -9.00 27.49 -4.74
CA SER A 313 -9.08 26.36 -3.79
C SER A 313 -9.84 25.14 -4.35
N SER A 314 -10.89 25.35 -5.15
CA SER A 314 -11.71 24.30 -5.78
C SER A 314 -10.90 23.31 -6.65
N THR A 315 -9.73 23.73 -7.14
CA THR A 315 -8.90 22.89 -8.03
C THR A 315 -8.04 21.87 -7.27
N THR A 316 -7.89 22.03 -5.95
CA THR A 316 -7.08 21.15 -5.09
C THR A 316 -7.62 19.72 -5.03
N GLU A 317 -8.92 19.52 -5.30
CA GLU A 317 -9.56 18.20 -5.38
C GLU A 317 -8.95 17.29 -6.46
N GLY A 318 -8.24 17.85 -7.45
CA GLY A 318 -7.53 17.09 -8.47
C GLY A 318 -6.22 16.44 -7.99
N LEU A 319 -5.65 16.91 -6.87
CA LEU A 319 -4.37 16.42 -6.34
C LEU A 319 -4.26 14.89 -6.17
N PRO A 320 -5.23 14.18 -5.54
CA PRO A 320 -5.13 12.74 -5.35
C PRO A 320 -5.11 11.98 -6.69
N ILE A 321 -5.80 12.48 -7.72
CA ILE A 321 -5.80 11.88 -9.07
C ILE A 321 -4.41 12.01 -9.68
N TYR A 322 -3.82 13.21 -9.67
CA TYR A 322 -2.49 13.42 -10.24
C TYR A 322 -1.41 12.58 -9.54
N LEU A 323 -1.49 12.42 -8.21
CA LEU A 323 -0.57 11.58 -7.45
C LEU A 323 -0.69 10.09 -7.78
N GLN A 324 -1.92 9.62 -8.02
CA GLN A 324 -2.16 8.23 -8.44
C GLN A 324 -1.64 7.98 -9.86
N GLU A 325 -1.93 8.90 -10.79
CA GLU A 325 -1.51 8.77 -12.19
C GLU A 325 0.00 8.93 -12.39
N ARG A 326 0.68 9.73 -11.56
CA ARG A 326 2.14 9.92 -11.63
C ARG A 326 2.90 8.60 -11.64
N ARG A 327 2.52 7.64 -10.79
CA ARG A 327 3.18 6.33 -10.70
C ARG A 327 3.06 5.54 -12.00
N ILE A 328 1.91 5.65 -12.68
CA ILE A 328 1.68 5.00 -13.96
C ILE A 328 2.47 5.70 -15.07
N LEU A 329 2.48 7.04 -15.08
CA LEU A 329 3.25 7.85 -16.02
C LEU A 329 4.75 7.53 -15.96
N GLU A 330 5.35 7.56 -14.77
CA GLU A 330 6.77 7.28 -14.56
C GLU A 330 7.14 5.88 -15.07
N ARG A 331 6.27 4.91 -14.80
CA ARG A 331 6.45 3.52 -15.25
C ARG A 331 6.35 3.37 -16.77
N GLU A 332 5.33 3.94 -17.41
CA GLU A 332 5.13 3.81 -18.86
C GLU A 332 6.20 4.57 -19.66
N THR A 333 6.61 5.76 -19.20
CA THR A 333 7.60 6.59 -19.90
C THR A 333 9.03 6.11 -19.71
N SER A 334 9.38 5.59 -18.54
CA SER A 334 10.71 5.01 -18.30
C SER A 334 11.02 3.80 -19.19
N ARG A 335 9.97 3.08 -19.63
CA ARG A 335 10.01 1.95 -20.59
C ARG A 335 9.85 2.41 -22.05
N GLY A 336 9.75 3.71 -22.30
CA GLY A 336 9.65 4.28 -23.64
C GLY A 336 8.35 3.96 -24.38
N ALA A 337 7.24 3.74 -23.68
CA ALA A 337 5.94 3.51 -24.33
C ALA A 337 5.43 4.75 -25.08
N TYR A 338 5.63 5.95 -24.53
CA TYR A 338 5.31 7.24 -25.15
C TYR A 338 6.12 8.37 -24.50
N ARG A 339 6.00 9.59 -25.05
CA ARG A 339 6.70 10.78 -24.56
C ARG A 339 5.92 11.50 -23.47
N VAL A 340 6.62 12.04 -22.48
CA VAL A 340 6.01 12.85 -21.39
C VAL A 340 5.19 14.03 -21.94
N SER A 341 5.67 14.69 -23.00
CA SER A 341 4.96 15.80 -23.63
C SER A 341 3.61 15.41 -24.21
N SER A 342 3.51 14.23 -24.84
CA SER A 342 2.26 13.72 -25.39
C SER A 342 1.22 13.48 -24.28
N TYR A 343 1.65 12.97 -23.13
CA TYR A 343 0.78 12.79 -21.95
C TYR A 343 0.28 14.13 -21.41
N VAL A 344 1.17 15.11 -21.23
CA VAL A 344 0.80 16.42 -20.68
C VAL A 344 -0.20 17.13 -21.60
N ILE A 345 0.03 17.11 -22.92
CA ILE A 345 -0.87 17.70 -23.91
C ILE A 345 -2.23 17.00 -23.93
N ALA A 346 -2.24 15.67 -23.97
CA ALA A 346 -3.48 14.90 -23.94
C ALA A 346 -4.30 15.15 -22.68
N ASN A 347 -3.63 15.22 -21.52
CA ASN A 347 -4.26 15.54 -20.25
C ASN A 347 -4.88 16.94 -20.28
N ALA A 348 -4.11 17.96 -20.69
CA ALA A 348 -4.61 19.34 -20.77
C ALA A 348 -5.85 19.46 -21.67
N LEU A 349 -5.84 18.84 -22.85
CA LEU A 349 -6.95 18.88 -23.80
C LEU A 349 -8.25 18.26 -23.25
N VAL A 350 -8.16 17.17 -22.49
CA VAL A 350 -9.34 16.49 -21.93
C VAL A 350 -9.95 17.28 -20.77
N PHE A 351 -9.13 17.94 -19.95
CA PHE A 351 -9.62 18.71 -18.81
C PHE A 351 -10.21 20.08 -19.20
N MET A 352 -9.78 20.69 -20.32
CA MET A 352 -10.29 21.99 -20.80
C MET A 352 -11.83 22.11 -20.85
N PRO A 353 -12.56 21.23 -21.57
CA PRO A 353 -14.02 21.32 -21.67
C PRO A 353 -14.71 21.04 -20.32
N PHE A 354 -14.14 20.16 -19.49
CA PHE A 354 -14.65 19.89 -18.16
C PHE A 354 -14.57 21.12 -17.26
N LEU A 355 -13.42 21.81 -17.26
CA LEU A 355 -13.24 23.05 -16.52
C LEU A 355 -14.12 24.19 -17.04
N LEU A 356 -14.40 24.22 -18.36
CA LEU A 356 -15.32 25.20 -18.94
C LEU A 356 -16.74 25.01 -18.41
N SER A 357 -17.21 23.76 -18.32
CA SER A 357 -18.54 23.50 -17.75
C SER A 357 -18.64 23.86 -16.27
N ALA A 358 -17.60 23.62 -15.47
CA ALA A 358 -17.56 24.05 -14.07
C ALA A 358 -17.55 25.58 -13.94
N ALA A 359 -16.79 26.27 -14.80
CA ALA A 359 -16.75 27.73 -14.85
C ALA A 359 -18.12 28.31 -15.17
N LEU A 360 -18.83 27.79 -16.18
CA LEU A 360 -20.17 28.26 -16.56
C LEU A 360 -21.21 28.01 -15.46
N LEU A 361 -21.15 26.86 -14.78
CA LEU A 361 -22.03 26.56 -13.63
C LEU A 361 -21.82 27.53 -12.46
N TYR A 362 -20.58 28.00 -12.27
CA TYR A 362 -20.26 29.01 -11.28
C TYR A 362 -20.67 30.42 -11.73
N THR A 363 -20.31 30.83 -12.96
CA THR A 363 -20.53 32.21 -13.42
C THR A 363 -21.99 32.54 -13.66
N THR A 364 -22.80 31.57 -14.10
CA THR A 364 -24.23 31.80 -14.40
C THR A 364 -24.99 32.37 -13.20
N PRO A 365 -25.09 31.69 -12.03
CA PRO A 365 -25.80 32.26 -10.89
C PRO A 365 -25.11 33.51 -10.33
N VAL A 366 -23.78 33.51 -10.21
CA VAL A 366 -23.02 34.62 -9.61
C VAL A 366 -23.23 35.93 -10.37
N TYR A 367 -23.04 35.91 -11.69
CA TYR A 367 -23.01 37.13 -12.49
C TYR A 367 -24.35 37.88 -12.43
N TRP A 368 -25.45 37.13 -12.55
CA TRP A 368 -26.80 37.68 -12.56
C TRP A 368 -27.29 38.08 -11.17
N LEU A 369 -26.99 37.30 -10.12
CA LEU A 369 -27.42 37.62 -8.75
C LEU A 369 -26.68 38.83 -8.17
N VAL A 370 -25.37 38.96 -8.43
CA VAL A 370 -24.56 40.10 -7.98
C VAL A 370 -24.98 41.40 -8.67
N GLY A 371 -25.61 41.31 -9.85
CA GLY A 371 -26.04 42.48 -10.62
C GLY A 371 -24.90 43.17 -11.36
N LEU A 372 -23.99 42.38 -11.94
CA LEU A 372 -22.94 42.87 -12.84
C LEU A 372 -23.55 43.38 -14.16
N ARG A 373 -22.70 43.89 -15.08
CA ARG A 373 -23.13 44.51 -16.34
C ARG A 373 -24.13 43.62 -17.10
N ARG A 374 -25.30 44.14 -17.50
CA ARG A 374 -26.38 43.32 -18.09
C ARG A 374 -26.16 42.87 -19.54
N GLU A 375 -25.07 43.31 -20.17
CA GLU A 375 -24.74 42.96 -21.55
C GLU A 375 -24.11 41.56 -21.65
N MET A 376 -24.34 40.86 -22.77
CA MET A 376 -23.82 39.51 -22.99
C MET A 376 -22.29 39.46 -23.12
N ASP A 377 -21.67 40.50 -23.66
CA ASP A 377 -20.22 40.60 -23.79
C ASP A 377 -19.52 40.60 -22.41
N GLY A 378 -20.11 41.29 -21.42
CA GLY A 378 -19.66 41.28 -20.03
C GLY A 378 -19.74 39.88 -19.39
N PHE A 379 -20.83 39.15 -19.62
CA PHE A 379 -21.00 37.79 -19.12
C PHE A 379 -20.00 36.81 -19.75
N LEU A 380 -19.80 36.90 -21.06
CA LEU A 380 -18.84 36.06 -21.80
C LEU A 380 -17.40 36.36 -21.37
N TYR A 381 -17.05 37.64 -21.19
CA TYR A 381 -15.75 38.05 -20.69
C TYR A 381 -15.50 37.52 -19.26
N PHE A 382 -16.44 37.69 -18.34
CA PHE A 382 -16.33 37.17 -16.98
C PHE A 382 -16.20 35.63 -16.96
N SER A 383 -17.00 34.93 -17.77
CA SER A 383 -16.92 33.48 -17.89
C SER A 383 -15.57 33.00 -18.47
N LEU A 384 -15.01 33.74 -19.44
CA LEU A 384 -13.68 33.48 -19.98
C LEU A 384 -12.59 33.64 -18.92
N VAL A 385 -12.64 34.73 -18.14
CA VAL A 385 -11.68 35.00 -17.07
C VAL A 385 -11.73 33.90 -16.00
N VAL A 386 -12.93 33.55 -15.53
CA VAL A 386 -13.12 32.46 -14.56
C VAL A 386 -12.57 31.13 -15.10
N TRP A 387 -12.84 30.81 -16.36
CA TRP A 387 -12.31 29.59 -16.98
C TRP A 387 -10.77 29.59 -17.04
N LEU A 388 -10.15 30.72 -17.41
CA LEU A 388 -8.69 30.86 -17.42
C LEU A 388 -8.08 30.74 -16.03
N VAL A 389 -8.72 31.29 -14.99
CA VAL A 389 -8.30 31.14 -13.59
C VAL A 389 -8.34 29.67 -13.17
N MET A 390 -9.42 28.95 -13.49
CA MET A 390 -9.54 27.53 -13.17
C MET A 390 -8.49 26.68 -13.92
N LEU A 391 -8.17 27.01 -15.18
CA LEU A 391 -7.11 26.35 -15.96
C LEU A 391 -5.73 26.57 -15.34
N MET A 392 -5.43 27.81 -14.94
CA MET A 392 -4.19 28.16 -14.25
C MET A 392 -4.07 27.40 -12.93
N ALA A 393 -5.11 27.43 -12.10
CA ALA A 393 -5.13 26.78 -10.79
C ALA A 393 -4.99 25.25 -10.92
N ASN A 394 -5.67 24.63 -11.89
CA ASN A 394 -5.51 23.21 -12.18
C ASN A 394 -4.08 22.85 -12.62
N SER A 395 -3.44 23.71 -13.44
CA SER A 395 -2.05 23.54 -13.87
C SER A 395 -1.07 23.70 -12.70
N PHE A 396 -1.36 24.61 -11.77
CA PHE A 396 -0.60 24.80 -10.54
C PHE A 396 -0.65 23.54 -9.66
N VAL A 397 -1.84 23.00 -9.40
CA VAL A 397 -2.01 21.75 -8.63
C VAL A 397 -1.29 20.58 -9.31
N ALA A 398 -1.40 20.45 -10.65
CA ALA A 398 -0.71 19.42 -11.40
C ALA A 398 0.83 19.55 -11.28
N CYS A 399 1.37 20.76 -11.34
CA CYS A 399 2.80 21.01 -11.16
C CYS A 399 3.28 20.56 -9.76
N PHE A 400 2.59 20.98 -8.70
CA PHE A 400 2.98 20.62 -7.33
C PHE A 400 2.77 19.13 -7.02
N SER A 401 1.80 18.48 -7.67
CA SER A 401 1.63 17.02 -7.58
C SER A 401 2.85 16.24 -8.07
N ALA A 402 3.62 16.80 -9.00
CA ALA A 402 4.87 16.19 -9.47
C ALA A 402 6.00 16.33 -8.43
N LEU A 403 5.99 17.39 -7.62
CA LEU A 403 7.04 17.71 -6.65
C LEU A 403 6.82 17.03 -5.28
N VAL A 404 5.56 16.85 -4.88
CA VAL A 404 5.22 16.40 -3.53
C VAL A 404 5.22 14.87 -3.45
N PRO A 405 5.72 14.26 -2.36
CA PRO A 405 5.81 12.81 -2.23
C PRO A 405 4.45 12.15 -1.99
N ASN A 406 3.52 12.87 -1.35
CA ASN A 406 2.23 12.35 -0.93
C ASN A 406 1.16 13.45 -0.83
N PHE A 407 -0.09 13.01 -0.64
CA PHE A 407 -1.26 13.87 -0.61
C PHE A 407 -1.23 14.90 0.54
N ILE A 408 -0.82 14.49 1.75
CA ILE A 408 -0.81 15.38 2.92
C ILE A 408 0.12 16.57 2.68
N MET A 409 1.36 16.30 2.27
CA MET A 409 2.33 17.36 1.96
C MET A 409 1.85 18.22 0.80
N GLY A 410 1.30 17.60 -0.26
CA GLY A 410 0.75 18.33 -1.40
C GLY A 410 -0.36 19.30 -1.01
N ASN A 411 -1.34 18.83 -0.22
CA ASN A 411 -2.45 19.65 0.23
C ASN A 411 -1.99 20.81 1.12
N SER A 412 -1.06 20.56 2.05
CA SER A 412 -0.51 21.61 2.91
C SER A 412 0.25 22.68 2.11
N VAL A 413 1.11 22.27 1.17
CA VAL A 413 1.89 23.20 0.33
C VAL A 413 0.96 24.01 -0.58
N ILE A 414 0.02 23.35 -1.26
CA ILE A 414 -0.93 24.02 -2.16
C ILE A 414 -1.82 25.00 -1.38
N SER A 415 -2.37 24.58 -0.23
CA SER A 415 -3.24 25.45 0.58
C SER A 415 -2.48 26.66 1.15
N GLY A 416 -1.23 26.48 1.60
CA GLY A 416 -0.40 27.58 2.08
C GLY A 416 -0.05 28.58 0.97
N LEU A 417 0.27 28.10 -0.23
CA LEU A 417 0.54 28.95 -1.39
C LEU A 417 -0.73 29.66 -1.88
N MET A 418 -1.88 28.98 -1.88
CA MET A 418 -3.17 29.58 -2.21
C MET A 418 -3.58 30.68 -1.22
N GLY A 419 -3.40 30.45 0.09
CA GLY A 419 -3.62 31.48 1.10
C GLY A 419 -2.69 32.68 0.93
N SER A 420 -1.45 32.44 0.48
CA SER A 420 -0.51 33.51 0.14
C SER A 420 -1.00 34.32 -1.07
N PHE A 421 -1.50 33.67 -2.14
CA PHE A 421 -2.09 34.38 -3.28
C PHE A 421 -3.26 35.28 -2.86
N PHE A 422 -4.11 34.83 -1.94
CA PHE A 422 -5.23 35.63 -1.44
C PHE A 422 -4.76 36.89 -0.67
N LEU A 423 -3.71 36.77 0.14
CA LEU A 423 -3.17 37.90 0.91
C LEU A 423 -2.60 39.00 0.00
N PHE A 424 -2.00 38.60 -1.14
CA PHE A 424 -1.41 39.51 -2.12
C PHE A 424 -2.32 39.82 -3.32
N SER A 425 -3.63 39.49 -3.25
CA SER A 425 -4.54 39.70 -4.37
C SER A 425 -4.78 41.17 -4.70
N GLY A 426 -4.68 42.04 -3.69
CA GLY A 426 -5.02 43.46 -3.76
C GLY A 426 -6.13 43.85 -2.79
N TYR A 427 -6.84 42.87 -2.22
CA TYR A 427 -7.93 43.06 -1.26
C TYR A 427 -7.46 43.51 0.13
N PHE A 428 -6.57 42.75 0.78
CA PHE A 428 -6.07 43.07 2.12
C PHE A 428 -4.94 44.10 2.11
N ILE A 429 -4.08 44.04 1.10
CA ILE A 429 -2.91 44.92 0.97
C ILE A 429 -2.92 45.53 -0.43
N ALA A 430 -3.10 46.86 -0.48
CA ALA A 430 -3.06 47.58 -1.74
C ALA A 430 -1.65 47.52 -2.36
N LYS A 431 -1.55 47.37 -3.69
CA LYS A 431 -0.26 47.35 -4.43
C LYS A 431 0.68 48.49 -4.03
N LYS A 432 0.10 49.68 -3.81
CA LYS A 432 0.81 50.92 -3.55
C LYS A 432 1.38 51.03 -2.12
N SER A 433 0.88 50.25 -1.16
CA SER A 433 1.34 50.29 0.23
C SER A 433 2.44 49.28 0.54
N ILE A 434 2.85 48.45 -0.44
CA ILE A 434 3.91 47.46 -0.27
C ILE A 434 5.29 48.14 -0.44
N PRO A 435 6.22 47.98 0.52
CA PRO A 435 7.59 48.49 0.39
C PRO A 435 8.30 47.94 -0.85
N ARG A 436 9.07 48.77 -1.56
CA ARG A 436 9.76 48.41 -2.82
C ARG A 436 10.66 47.16 -2.70
N SER A 437 11.32 46.97 -1.56
CA SER A 437 12.18 45.80 -1.29
C SER A 437 11.40 44.48 -1.18
N SER A 438 10.21 44.53 -0.56
CA SER A 438 9.30 43.37 -0.43
C SER A 438 8.51 43.11 -1.72
N TYR A 439 8.12 44.16 -2.44
CA TYR A 439 7.42 44.03 -3.72
C TYR A 439 8.25 43.24 -4.75
N LEU A 440 9.57 43.43 -4.78
CA LEU A 440 10.46 42.71 -5.69
C LEU A 440 10.52 41.19 -5.40
N HIS A 441 10.41 40.80 -4.12
CA HIS A 441 10.42 39.40 -3.69
C HIS A 441 9.08 38.68 -3.96
N TYR A 442 7.96 39.40 -3.84
CA TYR A 442 6.61 38.84 -4.01
C TYR A 442 5.94 39.21 -5.34
N LYS A 443 6.69 39.82 -6.25
CA LYS A 443 6.22 40.27 -7.57
C LYS A 443 5.45 39.18 -8.32
N PHE A 444 5.95 37.94 -8.29
CA PHE A 444 5.29 36.79 -8.90
C PHE A 444 3.89 36.50 -8.32
N LEU A 445 3.72 36.57 -6.99
CA LEU A 445 2.41 36.37 -6.35
C LEU A 445 1.44 37.50 -6.73
N PHE A 446 1.96 38.72 -6.83
CA PHE A 446 1.18 39.93 -7.09
C PHE A 446 0.73 40.03 -8.56
N ASP A 447 1.63 39.80 -9.52
CA ASP A 447 1.31 39.96 -10.94
C ASP A 447 0.38 38.82 -11.44
N THR A 448 0.44 37.64 -10.81
CA THR A 448 -0.48 36.52 -11.11
C THR A 448 -1.91 36.79 -10.63
N CYS A 449 -2.09 37.54 -9.54
CA CYS A 449 -3.38 37.79 -8.88
C CYS A 449 -3.99 39.15 -9.31
N GLY A 450 -3.17 40.21 -9.34
CA GLY A 450 -3.58 41.57 -9.68
C GLY A 450 -3.94 41.79 -11.16
N ALA A 451 -3.46 40.93 -12.06
CA ALA A 451 -3.89 40.95 -13.47
C ALA A 451 -5.36 40.50 -13.64
N VAL A 452 -5.85 39.63 -12.76
CA VAL A 452 -7.24 39.13 -12.78
C VAL A 452 -8.18 40.19 -12.19
N GLU A 453 -7.89 40.70 -11.00
CA GLU A 453 -8.73 41.74 -10.35
C GLU A 453 -8.75 43.07 -11.14
N GLY A 454 -7.60 43.51 -11.69
CA GLY A 454 -7.50 44.77 -12.43
C GLY A 454 -8.18 44.75 -13.80
N SER A 455 -8.30 43.59 -14.43
CA SER A 455 -8.97 43.43 -15.72
C SER A 455 -10.48 43.20 -15.57
N GLU A 456 -10.93 42.64 -14.45
CA GLU A 456 -12.35 42.52 -14.09
C GLU A 456 -12.95 43.86 -13.64
N LEU A 457 -12.25 44.63 -12.79
CA LEU A 457 -12.76 45.93 -12.32
C LEU A 457 -12.90 46.96 -13.45
N ASN A 458 -11.95 47.03 -14.38
CA ASN A 458 -11.93 48.04 -15.44
C ASN A 458 -12.95 47.78 -16.55
N PHE A 459 -13.29 46.51 -16.84
CA PHE A 459 -14.22 46.15 -17.92
C PHE A 459 -15.69 46.06 -17.45
N LEU A 460 -15.92 45.77 -16.17
CA LEU A 460 -17.26 45.60 -15.58
C LEU A 460 -17.81 46.89 -14.94
N GLN A 461 -17.07 48.00 -15.00
CA GLN A 461 -17.51 49.33 -14.57
C GLN A 461 -18.19 50.09 -15.72
N PRO A 462 -19.40 50.66 -15.54
CA PRO A 462 -20.08 51.42 -16.58
C PRO A 462 -19.44 52.77 -16.99
N ASN A 463 -18.29 53.19 -16.45
CA ASN A 463 -17.84 54.59 -16.56
C ASN A 463 -16.31 54.84 -16.54
N LEU A 464 -15.47 53.95 -17.07
CA LEU A 464 -14.05 54.27 -17.30
C LEU A 464 -13.69 54.22 -18.78
N ASN A 465 -13.76 55.39 -19.40
CA ASN A 465 -13.18 55.66 -20.71
C ASN A 465 -11.68 55.41 -20.68
N LYS A 466 -11.24 54.28 -21.23
CA LYS A 466 -10.00 54.12 -22.00
C LYS A 466 -10.05 52.79 -22.73
N GLY A 467 -10.37 52.86 -24.02
CA GLY A 467 -10.23 51.73 -24.92
C GLY A 467 -8.76 51.38 -25.12
N GLU A 468 -8.25 50.42 -24.35
CA GLU A 468 -7.14 49.60 -24.81
C GLU A 468 -7.72 48.37 -25.50
N SER A 469 -7.27 48.11 -26.74
CA SER A 469 -7.69 46.93 -27.51
C SER A 469 -7.39 45.66 -26.70
N LEU A 470 -8.36 44.74 -26.65
CA LEU A 470 -8.23 43.40 -26.04
C LEU A 470 -6.90 42.73 -26.45
N ILE A 471 -6.46 42.90 -27.69
CA ILE A 471 -5.21 42.34 -28.24
C ILE A 471 -3.96 42.92 -27.54
N ALA A 472 -3.96 44.19 -27.15
CA ALA A 472 -2.84 44.84 -26.46
C ALA A 472 -2.70 44.37 -25.00
N ILE A 473 -3.82 44.09 -24.33
CA ILE A 473 -3.85 43.52 -22.98
C ILE A 473 -3.34 42.06 -23.01
N PHE A 474 -3.75 41.26 -24.00
CA PHE A 474 -3.26 39.89 -24.19
C PHE A 474 -1.77 39.82 -24.53
N SER A 475 -1.26 40.75 -25.37
CA SER A 475 0.17 40.80 -25.72
C SER A 475 1.07 41.12 -24.52
N LYS A 476 0.65 42.08 -23.67
CA LYS A 476 1.46 42.54 -22.52
C LYS A 476 1.56 41.49 -21.41
N HIS A 477 0.54 40.65 -21.25
CA HIS A 477 0.47 39.62 -20.21
C HIS A 477 1.01 38.24 -20.66
N ALA A 478 1.18 38.01 -21.96
CA ALA A 478 1.88 36.82 -22.47
C ALA A 478 3.39 36.88 -22.15
N ASP A 479 4.00 38.06 -22.26
CA ASP A 479 5.42 38.31 -21.95
C ASP A 479 5.72 38.17 -20.44
N GLU A 480 4.82 38.63 -19.56
CA GLU A 480 4.98 38.46 -18.10
C GLU A 480 4.84 36.99 -17.66
N LYS A 481 3.96 36.22 -18.31
CA LYS A 481 3.82 34.76 -18.10
C LYS A 481 5.06 33.99 -18.57
N ALA A 482 5.67 34.41 -19.68
CA ALA A 482 6.94 33.83 -20.15
C ALA A 482 8.11 34.13 -19.19
N SER A 483 8.16 35.34 -18.61
CA SER A 483 9.17 35.73 -17.63
C SER A 483 9.09 34.94 -16.32
N ALA A 484 7.89 34.64 -15.83
CA ALA A 484 7.70 33.79 -14.66
C ALA A 484 8.17 32.35 -14.90
N ILE A 485 7.84 31.79 -16.06
CA ILE A 485 8.25 30.44 -16.47
C ILE A 485 9.79 30.33 -16.64
N LEU A 486 10.44 31.35 -17.19
CA LEU A 486 11.91 31.42 -17.33
C LEU A 486 12.63 31.58 -15.97
N THR A 487 12.04 32.32 -15.02
CA THR A 487 12.59 32.48 -13.66
C THR A 487 12.52 31.15 -12.88
N PHE A 488 11.44 30.38 -13.06
CA PHE A 488 11.32 29.02 -12.51
C PHE A 488 12.32 28.04 -13.15
N SER A 489 12.62 28.16 -14.45
CA SER A 489 13.68 27.39 -15.10
C SER A 489 15.06 27.64 -14.47
N HIS A 490 15.33 28.87 -14.04
CA HIS A 490 16.60 29.26 -13.42
C HIS A 490 16.77 28.76 -11.98
N LEU A 491 15.68 28.72 -11.20
CA LEU A 491 15.65 28.11 -9.84
C LEU A 491 15.78 26.58 -9.90
N TYR A 492 15.21 25.96 -10.93
CA TYR A 492 15.25 24.51 -11.13
C TYR A 492 16.66 23.98 -11.49
N LYS A 493 17.50 24.79 -12.14
CA LYS A 493 18.92 24.48 -12.43
C LYS A 493 19.74 24.20 -11.15
N LYS A 494 19.30 24.70 -9.99
CA LYS A 494 19.95 24.54 -8.68
C LYS A 494 19.42 23.37 -7.82
N SER A 495 18.33 22.69 -8.21
CA SER A 495 17.74 21.62 -7.39
C SER A 495 18.48 20.29 -7.54
N SER A 496 18.94 19.68 -6.44
CA SER A 496 19.75 18.45 -6.41
C SER A 496 18.96 17.14 -6.54
N THR A 497 17.62 17.18 -6.51
CA THR A 497 16.77 16.00 -6.26
C THR A 497 16.27 15.26 -7.51
N LEU A 498 16.57 15.72 -8.73
CA LEU A 498 16.03 15.14 -9.98
C LEU A 498 17.11 14.63 -10.97
N PRO A 499 16.87 13.52 -11.68
CA PRO A 499 17.75 13.01 -12.74
C PRO A 499 17.88 13.98 -13.93
N ARG A 500 19.10 14.13 -14.46
CA ARG A 500 19.47 15.10 -15.52
C ARG A 500 18.60 15.00 -16.79
N GLN A 501 18.27 13.79 -17.24
CA GLN A 501 17.36 13.55 -18.39
C GLN A 501 15.93 14.10 -18.18
N VAL A 502 15.42 14.04 -16.95
CA VAL A 502 14.10 14.61 -16.61
C VAL A 502 14.19 16.13 -16.59
N LYS A 503 15.31 16.68 -16.13
CA LYS A 503 15.57 18.12 -16.14
C LYS A 503 15.65 18.69 -17.55
N ASP A 504 16.38 18.02 -18.43
CA ASP A 504 16.59 18.46 -19.81
C ASP A 504 15.29 18.35 -20.64
N SER A 505 14.48 17.30 -20.43
CA SER A 505 13.19 17.14 -21.11
C SER A 505 12.08 18.04 -20.56
N LEU A 506 12.05 18.31 -19.25
CA LEU A 506 11.13 19.32 -18.69
C LEU A 506 11.49 20.72 -19.18
N GLN A 507 12.78 21.06 -19.26
CA GLN A 507 13.24 22.35 -19.74
C GLN A 507 12.84 22.57 -21.21
N GLU A 508 13.03 21.56 -22.07
CA GLU A 508 12.60 21.61 -23.47
C GLU A 508 11.07 21.73 -23.60
N ASN A 509 10.29 21.06 -22.73
CA ASN A 509 8.83 21.13 -22.75
C ASN A 509 8.27 22.43 -22.15
N ILE A 510 8.94 23.01 -21.14
CA ILE A 510 8.59 24.31 -20.57
C ILE A 510 8.86 25.43 -21.60
N LEU A 511 10.02 25.39 -22.28
CA LEU A 511 10.34 26.30 -23.37
C LEU A 511 9.43 26.11 -24.59
N LYS A 512 9.01 24.87 -24.92
CA LYS A 512 8.07 24.61 -26.03
C LYS A 512 6.62 24.95 -25.71
N THR A 513 6.19 24.80 -24.45
CA THR A 513 4.85 25.24 -24.00
C THR A 513 4.77 26.77 -23.97
N ALA A 514 5.85 27.45 -23.54
CA ALA A 514 5.99 28.89 -23.70
C ALA A 514 6.05 29.30 -25.19
N ALA A 515 6.72 28.54 -26.05
CA ALA A 515 6.76 28.82 -27.49
C ALA A 515 5.40 28.62 -28.18
N ILE A 516 4.58 27.64 -27.77
CA ILE A 516 3.22 27.43 -28.31
C ILE A 516 2.28 28.56 -27.89
N ALA A 517 2.47 29.16 -26.71
CA ALA A 517 1.74 30.35 -26.28
C ALA A 517 2.15 31.63 -27.06
N VAL A 518 3.35 31.65 -27.66
CA VAL A 518 3.92 32.82 -28.36
C VAL A 518 3.88 32.70 -29.90
N THR A 519 3.75 31.50 -30.47
CA THR A 519 3.84 31.28 -31.93
C THR A 519 2.56 31.54 -32.73
N SER A 520 1.47 32.01 -32.12
CA SER A 520 0.32 32.52 -32.89
C SER A 520 0.55 33.91 -33.50
N HIS A 521 1.72 34.56 -33.28
CA HIS A 521 1.90 35.98 -33.59
C HIS A 521 3.03 36.36 -34.57
N SER A 522 3.81 35.42 -35.13
CA SER A 522 5.03 35.77 -35.90
C SER A 522 4.87 35.98 -37.41
N LYS A 523 3.65 36.08 -37.96
CA LYS A 523 3.48 36.37 -39.41
C LYS A 523 3.09 37.81 -39.77
N GLN A 524 3.05 38.74 -38.82
CA GLN A 524 2.55 40.08 -39.11
C GLN A 524 3.29 41.20 -38.37
N SER A 525 4.62 41.22 -38.42
CA SER A 525 5.38 42.48 -38.32
C SER A 525 6.84 42.30 -38.74
N ARG A 526 7.05 42.17 -40.06
CA ARG A 526 8.23 42.75 -40.68
C ARG A 526 7.77 44.13 -41.14
N VAL A 527 8.32 45.19 -40.56
CA VAL A 527 8.61 46.50 -41.17
C VAL A 527 8.87 47.52 -40.04
N HIS A 528 10.01 48.21 -40.14
CA HIS A 528 10.48 49.40 -39.42
C HIS A 528 11.26 49.30 -38.09
N LYS A 529 12.58 49.51 -38.29
CA LYS A 529 13.46 50.54 -37.71
C LYS A 529 14.53 50.13 -36.68
N HIS A 530 15.75 50.30 -37.20
CA HIS A 530 17.09 50.44 -36.65
C HIS A 530 17.27 51.50 -35.53
N GLU A 531 18.49 51.41 -34.93
CA GLU A 531 19.25 52.31 -34.02
C GLU A 531 19.03 52.11 -32.51
N GLY A 532 20.03 52.01 -31.62
CA GLY A 532 21.49 51.91 -31.71
C GLY A 532 22.15 52.09 -30.33
N SER A 533 23.30 51.42 -30.07
CA SER A 533 24.37 51.66 -29.03
C SER A 533 23.95 51.76 -27.54
N LYS A 534 24.71 51.45 -26.48
CA LYS A 534 26.13 51.17 -26.13
C LYS A 534 26.12 50.51 -24.72
N HIS A 535 26.86 49.42 -24.47
CA HIS A 535 28.13 49.33 -23.71
C HIS A 535 28.11 49.67 -22.20
N GLY A 536 28.66 48.75 -21.38
CA GLY A 536 28.99 48.96 -19.96
C GLY A 536 29.24 47.66 -19.19
N ARG A 537 30.47 47.16 -19.23
CA ARG A 537 31.03 46.04 -18.46
C ARG A 537 31.80 46.65 -17.27
N HIS A 538 31.71 46.13 -16.05
CA HIS A 538 32.77 46.27 -15.04
C HIS A 538 32.66 45.21 -13.92
N ASP A 539 33.80 44.60 -13.65
CA ASP A 539 34.15 43.63 -12.60
C ASP A 539 34.42 44.30 -11.24
N HIS A 540 34.45 43.48 -10.17
CA HIS A 540 35.33 43.46 -8.97
C HIS A 540 34.59 42.72 -7.82
N ASP A 541 35.01 41.56 -7.30
CA ASP A 541 36.21 41.12 -6.53
C ASP A 541 36.16 41.34 -5.01
N PHE A 542 36.38 40.23 -4.28
CA PHE A 542 36.82 40.01 -2.87
C PHE A 542 35.99 40.63 -1.71
N ASP A 543 35.79 40.02 -0.53
CA ASP A 543 36.78 39.35 0.32
C ASP A 543 36.18 38.41 1.41
N HIS A 544 37.05 37.56 1.94
CA HIS A 544 36.90 36.63 3.08
C HIS A 544 36.64 37.31 4.43
N PHE A 545 36.05 36.61 5.41
CA PHE A 545 36.65 36.44 6.75
C PHE A 545 36.03 35.28 7.57
N ASN A 546 36.92 34.48 8.14
CA ASN A 546 36.70 33.41 9.12
C ASN A 546 36.57 33.98 10.55
N SER A 547 35.84 33.29 11.43
CA SER A 547 36.31 33.06 12.82
C SER A 547 35.51 31.97 13.53
N SER A 548 36.23 30.94 13.94
CA SER A 548 35.88 29.93 14.95
C SER A 548 36.26 30.40 16.35
N SER A 549 35.50 29.96 17.38
CA SER A 549 35.96 29.14 18.53
C SER A 549 35.38 29.54 19.91
N THR A 550 34.64 28.57 20.49
CA THR A 550 34.70 28.05 21.89
C THR A 550 34.67 28.99 23.12
N SER A 551 33.76 28.70 24.07
CA SER A 551 34.12 27.97 25.32
C SER A 551 32.93 27.66 26.25
N SER A 552 33.11 26.54 26.94
CA SER A 552 32.41 25.85 28.04
C SER A 552 31.85 26.65 29.24
N VAL A 553 30.77 26.11 29.84
CA VAL A 553 30.50 26.18 31.29
C VAL A 553 30.06 24.81 31.81
N GLN A 554 30.74 24.32 32.86
CA GLN A 554 30.38 23.16 33.67
C GLN A 554 29.35 23.54 34.75
N HIS A 555 28.41 22.63 35.04
CA HIS A 555 27.80 22.52 36.36
C HIS A 555 27.66 21.05 36.75
N ASN A 556 28.28 20.69 37.88
CA ASN A 556 28.11 19.43 38.60
C ASN A 556 26.74 19.40 39.29
N GLY A 557 26.02 18.29 39.14
CA GLY A 557 24.80 17.97 39.89
C GLY A 557 24.53 16.48 39.84
N PHE A 558 24.77 15.80 40.95
CA PHE A 558 24.48 14.38 41.17
C PHE A 558 22.99 14.07 40.94
N TYR A 559 22.69 13.23 39.96
CA TYR A 559 21.47 12.39 39.95
C TYR A 559 21.83 11.01 39.38
N LYS A 560 21.85 9.98 40.24
CA LYS A 560 21.74 8.58 39.80
C LYS A 560 20.26 8.20 39.74
N PRO A 561 19.88 7.31 38.80
CA PRO A 561 18.60 7.38 38.10
C PRO A 561 17.57 6.42 38.67
N HIS A 562 16.30 6.84 38.72
CA HIS A 562 15.17 5.91 38.80
C HIS A 562 14.35 6.06 37.51
N SER A 563 14.21 4.95 36.79
CA SER A 563 13.60 4.79 35.47
C SER A 563 14.39 5.42 34.31
N LYS A 564 15.10 4.59 33.55
CA LYS A 564 15.40 4.90 32.16
C LYS A 564 14.13 4.56 31.37
N ILE A 565 13.29 5.55 31.10
CA ILE A 565 12.19 5.40 30.14
C ILE A 565 12.84 5.28 28.77
N PHE A 566 12.68 4.14 28.11
CA PHE A 566 13.15 3.94 26.74
C PHE A 566 12.05 4.34 25.76
N ASP A 567 12.18 5.51 25.13
CA ASP A 567 11.35 5.90 23.99
C ASP A 567 11.87 5.20 22.73
N VAL A 568 11.35 3.99 22.48
CA VAL A 568 11.76 3.16 21.36
C VAL A 568 10.81 3.37 20.18
N MET A 569 10.98 4.50 19.50
CA MET A 569 10.27 4.77 18.25
C MET A 569 10.95 4.01 17.09
N SER A 570 10.28 2.94 16.63
CA SER A 570 10.66 2.06 15.50
C SER A 570 11.95 1.23 15.69
N PHE A 571 11.95 0.28 16.63
CA PHE A 571 12.92 -0.82 16.60
C PHE A 571 12.45 -1.91 15.64
N GLY A 572 12.94 -1.86 14.41
CA GLY A 572 12.95 -3.01 13.51
C GLY A 572 14.30 -3.71 13.67
N ALA A 573 14.46 -4.52 14.71
CA ALA A 573 15.60 -5.43 14.77
C ALA A 573 15.46 -6.43 13.62
N MET A 574 16.41 -6.43 12.70
CA MET A 574 16.68 -7.60 11.88
C MET A 574 17.69 -8.41 12.68
N GLY A 575 17.32 -9.63 13.10
CA GLY A 575 18.25 -10.53 13.75
C GLY A 575 19.45 -10.77 12.84
N ASP A 576 20.65 -10.75 13.40
CA ASP A 576 21.91 -10.92 12.66
C ASP A 576 22.23 -12.41 12.35
N GLY A 577 21.39 -13.33 12.83
CA GLY A 577 21.55 -14.77 12.64
C GLY A 577 22.45 -15.43 13.69
N ILE A 578 22.84 -14.71 14.74
CA ILE A 578 23.49 -15.23 15.95
C ILE A 578 22.43 -15.18 17.06
N SER A 579 22.48 -16.08 18.05
CA SER A 579 21.49 -16.12 19.14
C SER A 579 21.47 -14.79 19.92
N ASP A 580 20.53 -13.92 19.56
CA ASP A 580 20.35 -12.62 20.17
C ASP A 580 19.46 -12.79 21.43
N ASP A 581 20.09 -12.90 22.60
CA ASP A 581 19.40 -12.90 23.88
C ASP A 581 19.14 -11.44 24.31
N SER A 582 17.90 -10.98 24.15
CA SER A 582 17.49 -9.66 24.62
C SER A 582 16.98 -9.73 26.06
N LYS A 583 17.73 -9.12 26.99
CA LYS A 583 17.33 -9.00 28.40
C LYS A 583 16.61 -7.69 28.68
N ILE A 584 15.36 -7.76 29.15
CA ILE A 584 14.52 -6.61 29.47
C ILE A 584 14.26 -6.60 30.97
N ASP A 585 14.92 -5.70 31.70
CA ASP A 585 14.81 -5.58 33.16
C ASP A 585 14.10 -4.28 33.61
N GLY A 586 13.75 -3.38 32.68
CA GLY A 586 13.05 -2.12 32.95
C GLY A 586 11.74 -1.98 32.18
N ASP A 587 11.11 -0.81 32.29
CA ASP A 587 9.84 -0.54 31.64
C ASP A 587 10.03 0.07 30.23
N ILE A 588 9.38 -0.54 29.26
CA ILE A 588 9.23 -0.06 27.89
C ILE A 588 7.79 0.43 27.78
N ILE A 589 7.61 1.72 27.49
CA ILE A 589 6.29 2.39 27.56
C ILE A 589 5.93 2.92 26.17
N ALA A 590 4.75 2.54 25.67
CA ALA A 590 4.25 3.00 24.38
C ALA A 590 3.86 4.48 24.43
N PRO A 591 3.93 5.22 23.30
CA PRO A 591 3.36 6.56 23.24
C PRO A 591 1.84 6.54 23.46
N SER A 592 1.33 7.44 24.29
CA SER A 592 -0.08 7.52 24.70
C SER A 592 -1.04 8.00 23.59
N GLY A 593 -0.54 8.51 22.46
CA GLY A 593 -1.36 9.05 21.37
C GLY A 593 -1.23 8.29 20.05
N VAL A 594 -2.36 8.01 19.40
CA VAL A 594 -2.44 7.35 18.07
C VAL A 594 -1.57 8.05 17.01
N ALA A 595 -1.48 9.39 17.08
CA ALA A 595 -0.69 10.21 16.15
C ALA A 595 0.83 10.07 16.33
N ALA A 596 1.28 9.61 17.51
CA ALA A 596 2.69 9.39 17.81
C ALA A 596 3.18 8.03 17.30
N TRP A 597 2.29 7.10 16.92
CA TRP A 597 2.70 5.84 16.31
C TRP A 597 3.11 6.04 14.83
N PRO A 598 4.15 5.35 14.33
CA PRO A 598 4.66 5.54 12.96
C PRO A 598 3.59 5.27 11.87
N LYS A 599 3.28 6.28 11.05
CA LYS A 599 2.27 6.18 9.96
C LYS A 599 2.62 5.17 8.85
N SER A 600 3.89 4.76 8.75
CA SER A 600 4.37 3.76 7.79
C SER A 600 3.96 2.33 8.14
N ASN A 601 3.69 2.08 9.43
CA ASN A 601 3.27 0.78 9.94
C ASN A 601 1.90 0.96 10.58
N LEU A 602 0.87 0.92 9.75
CA LEU A 602 -0.53 0.91 10.18
C LEU A 602 -0.71 -0.11 11.32
N PHE A 603 -0.81 0.40 12.56
CA PHE A 603 -1.34 -0.26 13.75
C PHE A 603 -0.44 -1.25 14.53
N GLN A 604 0.89 -1.08 14.58
CA GLN A 604 1.77 -1.91 15.43
C GLN A 604 2.80 -1.06 16.18
N TRP A 605 2.95 -1.28 17.49
CA TRP A 605 3.96 -0.58 18.30
C TRP A 605 5.31 -1.27 18.18
N MET A 606 5.45 -2.50 18.70
CA MET A 606 6.65 -3.30 18.55
C MET A 606 6.41 -4.48 17.60
N ASN A 607 7.18 -4.51 16.51
CA ASN A 607 7.01 -5.46 15.42
C ASN A 607 8.33 -6.12 15.06
N LEU A 608 8.56 -7.28 15.63
CA LEU A 608 9.75 -8.09 15.51
C LEU A 608 9.56 -9.06 14.34
N LYS A 609 10.36 -8.90 13.28
CA LYS A 609 10.17 -9.64 12.03
C LYS A 609 11.38 -10.48 11.70
N TRP A 610 11.16 -11.67 11.15
CA TRP A 610 12.22 -12.52 10.59
C TRP A 610 13.31 -12.88 11.59
N LEU A 611 12.92 -13.06 12.85
CA LEU A 611 13.85 -13.46 13.90
C LEU A 611 14.04 -14.97 13.86
N ASN A 612 15.29 -15.42 13.96
CA ASN A 612 15.69 -16.81 14.05
C ASN A 612 16.47 -17.01 15.35
N ASP A 613 16.17 -18.05 16.11
CA ASP A 613 16.89 -18.41 17.35
C ASP A 613 16.96 -17.27 18.38
N PHE A 614 15.83 -16.59 18.58
CA PHE A 614 15.76 -15.36 19.36
C PHE A 614 15.09 -15.57 20.71
N THR A 615 15.68 -15.04 21.77
CA THR A 615 15.09 -15.08 23.12
C THR A 615 14.86 -13.67 23.67
N ILE A 616 13.61 -13.38 24.04
CA ILE A 616 13.31 -12.29 24.97
C ILE A 616 13.20 -12.86 26.36
N GLN A 617 14.00 -12.32 27.29
CA GLN A 617 13.96 -12.70 28.69
C GLN A 617 14.09 -11.50 29.62
N GLY A 618 13.72 -11.64 30.89
CA GLY A 618 13.94 -10.62 31.91
C GLY A 618 12.74 -10.44 32.82
N ARG A 619 12.72 -9.36 33.60
CA ARG A 619 11.62 -9.03 34.55
C ARG A 619 10.92 -7.71 34.25
N GLY A 620 11.30 -7.05 33.16
CA GLY A 620 10.78 -5.76 32.75
C GLY A 620 9.36 -5.82 32.19
N THR A 621 8.79 -4.63 32.01
CA THR A 621 7.38 -4.44 31.66
C THR A 621 7.25 -3.78 30.29
N PHE A 622 6.36 -4.29 29.45
CA PHE A 622 5.87 -3.62 28.25
C PHE A 622 4.51 -3.00 28.55
N ASP A 623 4.43 -1.67 28.66
CA ASP A 623 3.16 -0.96 28.83
C ASP A 623 2.67 -0.41 27.49
N GLY A 624 1.56 -0.95 26.99
CA GLY A 624 0.96 -0.56 25.73
C GLY A 624 0.16 0.75 25.75
N GLN A 625 -0.06 1.37 26.92
CA GLN A 625 -0.89 2.57 27.11
C GLN A 625 -2.27 2.51 26.42
N GLY A 626 -2.95 1.37 26.52
CA GLY A 626 -4.19 1.05 25.80
C GLY A 626 -5.42 1.89 26.15
N SER A 627 -5.45 2.56 27.31
CA SER A 627 -6.63 3.30 27.80
C SER A 627 -7.10 4.41 26.85
N THR A 628 -6.18 5.05 26.12
CA THR A 628 -6.52 6.05 25.10
C THR A 628 -7.08 5.41 23.83
N PHE A 629 -6.74 4.16 23.54
CA PHE A 629 -7.16 3.42 22.34
C PHE A 629 -8.55 2.78 22.50
N TRP A 630 -8.92 2.39 23.71
CA TRP A 630 -10.20 1.72 24.00
C TRP A 630 -11.43 2.60 23.74
N ASN A 631 -11.27 3.92 23.66
CA ASN A 631 -12.32 4.88 23.32
C ASN A 631 -12.61 5.00 21.80
N PHE A 632 -11.78 4.41 20.92
CA PHE A 632 -11.95 4.51 19.47
C PHE A 632 -12.73 3.31 18.89
N SER A 633 -13.68 3.60 17.98
CA SER A 633 -14.55 2.60 17.34
C SER A 633 -13.78 1.61 16.44
N ARG A 634 -13.63 0.36 16.93
CA ARG A 634 -13.48 -1.00 16.30
C ARG A 634 -12.76 -1.19 14.94
N SER A 635 -12.15 -0.20 14.33
CA SER A 635 -11.63 -0.27 12.94
C SER A 635 -10.11 -0.08 12.79
N GLN A 636 -9.37 0.06 13.90
CA GLN A 636 -7.92 0.30 13.89
C GLN A 636 -7.24 -0.70 14.85
N GLN A 637 -6.58 -1.72 14.30
CA GLN A 637 -6.11 -2.90 15.05
C GLN A 637 -4.71 -2.72 15.65
N THR A 638 -4.57 -2.00 16.76
CA THR A 638 -3.27 -1.67 17.37
C THR A 638 -2.74 -2.78 18.29
N GLN A 639 -1.52 -3.28 18.06
CA GLN A 639 -0.89 -4.37 18.83
C GLN A 639 0.33 -3.90 19.62
N ALA A 640 0.52 -4.42 20.85
CA ALA A 640 1.68 -4.07 21.68
C ALA A 640 2.96 -4.75 21.19
N VAL A 641 3.01 -6.09 21.21
CA VAL A 641 4.19 -6.87 20.75
C VAL A 641 3.77 -7.91 19.72
N ARG A 642 4.39 -7.86 18.53
CA ARG A 642 4.15 -8.81 17.44
C ARG A 642 5.45 -9.45 16.98
N PHE A 643 5.46 -10.77 16.86
CA PHE A 643 6.44 -11.54 16.13
C PHE A 643 5.85 -12.00 14.80
N TYR A 644 6.51 -11.66 13.69
CA TYR A 644 6.03 -11.95 12.35
C TYR A 644 7.09 -12.68 11.52
N LYS A 645 6.72 -13.83 10.95
CA LYS A 645 7.63 -14.66 10.14
C LYS A 645 8.92 -15.01 10.88
N SER A 646 8.80 -15.39 12.15
CA SER A 646 9.95 -15.74 12.99
C SER A 646 10.03 -17.24 13.27
N TYR A 647 11.24 -17.77 13.44
CA TYR A 647 11.53 -19.16 13.71
C TYR A 647 12.30 -19.32 15.05
N ASN A 648 11.94 -20.35 15.82
CA ASN A 648 12.60 -20.67 17.09
C ASN A 648 12.68 -19.49 18.07
N VAL A 649 11.54 -18.87 18.39
CA VAL A 649 11.46 -17.73 19.29
C VAL A 649 11.07 -18.17 20.69
N THR A 650 11.80 -17.70 21.70
CA THR A 650 11.46 -17.87 23.11
C THR A 650 11.11 -16.54 23.77
N VAL A 651 9.97 -16.47 24.46
CA VAL A 651 9.57 -15.32 25.29
C VAL A 651 9.43 -15.79 26.73
N CYS A 652 10.18 -15.19 27.65
CA CYS A 652 10.28 -15.66 29.03
C CYS A 652 10.32 -14.52 30.06
N GLY A 653 9.57 -14.64 31.16
CA GLY A 653 9.76 -13.81 32.37
C GLY A 653 9.21 -12.38 32.32
N ILE A 654 8.95 -11.84 31.14
CA ILE A 654 8.50 -10.45 30.95
C ILE A 654 7.04 -10.24 31.33
N GLN A 655 6.69 -8.97 31.58
CA GLN A 655 5.32 -8.52 31.82
C GLN A 655 4.83 -7.69 30.62
N ILE A 656 3.58 -7.88 30.19
CA ILE A 656 2.95 -7.07 29.13
C ILE A 656 1.61 -6.57 29.63
N ILE A 657 1.45 -5.25 29.76
CA ILE A 657 0.27 -4.64 30.37
C ILE A 657 -0.39 -3.62 29.44
N ASN A 658 -1.69 -3.40 29.67
CA ASN A 658 -2.48 -2.33 29.03
C ASN A 658 -2.33 -2.28 27.50
N SER A 659 -2.40 -3.42 26.81
CA SER A 659 -2.31 -3.39 25.34
C SER A 659 -3.55 -2.74 24.71
N PRO A 660 -3.41 -1.95 23.64
CA PRO A 660 -4.55 -1.40 22.90
C PRO A 660 -5.52 -2.45 22.33
N GLN A 661 -5.00 -3.64 21.98
CA GLN A 661 -5.77 -4.79 21.51
C GLN A 661 -5.06 -6.07 21.95
N CYS A 662 -4.24 -6.71 21.10
CA CYS A 662 -3.53 -7.94 21.48
C CYS A 662 -2.22 -7.62 22.22
N HIS A 663 -1.94 -8.30 23.33
CA HIS A 663 -0.70 -8.11 24.10
C HIS A 663 0.50 -8.74 23.39
N LEU A 664 0.39 -10.03 23.05
CA LEU A 664 1.45 -10.77 22.37
C LEU A 664 0.89 -11.51 21.15
N LYS A 665 1.37 -11.19 19.95
CA LYS A 665 0.94 -11.85 18.71
C LYS A 665 2.07 -12.60 18.02
N PHE A 666 1.81 -13.84 17.63
CA PHE A 666 2.64 -14.60 16.68
C PHE A 666 1.87 -14.78 15.37
N ASP A 667 2.49 -14.36 14.26
CA ASP A 667 1.89 -14.48 12.94
C ASP A 667 2.88 -15.03 11.91
N SER A 668 2.46 -16.09 11.21
CA SER A 668 3.26 -16.74 10.17
C SER A 668 4.61 -17.26 10.69
N SER A 669 4.65 -17.68 11.95
CA SER A 669 5.86 -18.05 12.70
C SER A 669 5.90 -19.55 13.02
N ARG A 670 7.06 -20.09 13.43
CA ARG A 670 7.21 -21.51 13.76
C ARG A 670 8.17 -21.75 14.92
N SER A 671 7.97 -22.82 15.69
CA SER A 671 8.81 -23.20 16.83
C SER A 671 8.80 -22.11 17.91
N ILE A 672 7.63 -21.84 18.50
CA ILE A 672 7.44 -20.75 19.46
C ILE A 672 7.35 -21.30 20.87
N LYS A 673 8.08 -20.70 21.82
CA LYS A 673 8.04 -21.03 23.24
C LYS A 673 7.72 -19.80 24.07
N VAL A 674 6.61 -19.83 24.80
CA VAL A 674 6.24 -18.78 25.76
C VAL A 674 6.20 -19.40 27.15
N LYS A 675 6.96 -18.86 28.11
CA LYS A 675 7.01 -19.40 29.47
C LYS A 675 7.12 -18.31 30.53
N ASN A 676 6.48 -18.49 31.68
CA ASN A 676 6.65 -17.60 32.84
C ASN A 676 6.37 -16.12 32.54
N ILE A 677 5.40 -15.80 31.67
CA ILE A 677 5.04 -14.40 31.41
C ILE A 677 3.79 -13.99 32.22
N THR A 678 3.65 -12.68 32.44
CA THR A 678 2.45 -12.09 33.03
C THR A 678 1.82 -11.10 32.05
N ILE A 679 0.54 -11.26 31.76
CA ILE A 679 -0.25 -10.32 30.96
C ILE A 679 -1.37 -9.76 31.83
N SER A 680 -1.56 -8.44 31.84
CA SER A 680 -2.66 -7.81 32.57
C SER A 680 -3.24 -6.57 31.88
N SER A 681 -4.56 -6.52 31.83
CA SER A 681 -5.36 -5.35 31.45
C SER A 681 -6.68 -5.33 32.24
N PRO A 682 -7.37 -4.18 32.36
CA PRO A 682 -8.70 -4.09 32.95
C PRO A 682 -9.71 -5.04 32.29
N GLU A 683 -10.68 -5.54 33.04
CA GLU A 683 -11.71 -6.48 32.55
C GLU A 683 -12.56 -5.88 31.41
N ASP A 684 -12.82 -4.58 31.47
CA ASP A 684 -13.61 -3.83 30.50
C ASP A 684 -12.81 -3.41 29.25
N SER A 685 -11.53 -3.79 29.15
CA SER A 685 -10.69 -3.48 27.99
C SER A 685 -11.23 -4.18 26.71
N PRO A 686 -11.70 -3.42 25.71
CA PRO A 686 -12.43 -4.00 24.59
C PRO A 686 -11.51 -4.77 23.64
N ASN A 687 -11.85 -6.03 23.38
CA ASN A 687 -11.25 -6.86 22.31
C ASN A 687 -9.73 -7.05 22.50
N THR A 688 -9.29 -7.15 23.75
CA THR A 688 -7.88 -7.42 24.07
C THR A 688 -7.60 -8.90 24.26
N ASP A 689 -6.85 -9.50 23.34
CA ASP A 689 -6.35 -10.86 23.52
C ASP A 689 -5.05 -10.85 24.33
N GLY A 690 -4.83 -11.87 25.17
CA GLY A 690 -3.56 -12.13 25.83
C GLY A 690 -2.51 -12.56 24.82
N ILE A 691 -2.55 -13.83 24.41
CA ILE A 691 -1.68 -14.37 23.37
C ILE A 691 -2.50 -14.71 22.11
N HIS A 692 -2.14 -14.14 20.97
CA HIS A 692 -2.83 -14.33 19.70
C HIS A 692 -1.96 -15.09 18.70
N LEU A 693 -2.40 -16.28 18.28
CA LEU A 693 -1.70 -17.13 17.31
C LEU A 693 -2.44 -17.12 15.96
N GLN A 694 -1.72 -16.80 14.89
CA GLN A 694 -2.25 -16.83 13.52
C GLN A 694 -1.20 -17.42 12.56
N ASN A 695 -1.59 -18.33 11.66
CA ASN A 695 -0.67 -18.96 10.70
C ASN A 695 0.62 -19.53 11.35
N THR A 696 0.55 -19.94 12.62
CA THR A 696 1.73 -20.25 13.44
C THR A 696 1.73 -21.72 13.85
N ARG A 697 2.89 -22.39 13.74
CA ARG A 697 3.02 -23.84 13.97
C ARG A 697 4.06 -24.18 15.02
N ASP A 698 3.90 -25.34 15.65
CA ASP A 698 4.85 -25.88 16.64
C ASP A 698 5.03 -24.90 17.81
N VAL A 699 3.97 -24.72 18.61
CA VAL A 699 3.90 -23.72 19.69
C VAL A 699 3.76 -24.38 21.06
N GLU A 700 4.55 -23.95 22.04
CA GLU A 700 4.42 -24.32 23.45
C GLU A 700 4.22 -23.07 24.31
N ILE A 701 3.11 -23.00 25.07
CA ILE A 701 2.81 -21.91 26.01
C ILE A 701 2.65 -22.51 27.41
N LYS A 702 3.43 -22.06 28.39
CA LYS A 702 3.39 -22.63 29.74
C LYS A 702 3.63 -21.69 30.91
N HIS A 703 3.17 -22.09 32.10
CA HIS A 703 3.48 -21.46 33.39
C HIS A 703 3.27 -19.94 33.42
N SER A 704 2.21 -19.44 32.80
CA SER A 704 1.97 -17.99 32.62
C SER A 704 0.63 -17.56 33.21
N ASN A 705 0.55 -16.30 33.64
CA ASN A 705 -0.66 -15.69 34.18
C ASN A 705 -1.17 -14.64 33.21
N LEU A 706 -2.38 -14.79 32.68
CA LEU A 706 -2.91 -13.97 31.60
C LEU A 706 -4.27 -13.39 31.99
N GLY A 707 -4.37 -12.07 32.01
CA GLY A 707 -5.61 -11.33 32.28
C GLY A 707 -5.85 -10.21 31.26
N CYS A 708 -7.02 -10.23 30.63
CA CYS A 708 -7.39 -9.31 29.55
C CYS A 708 -8.91 -9.31 29.34
N GLY A 709 -9.47 -8.32 28.64
CA GLY A 709 -10.92 -8.23 28.42
C GLY A 709 -11.50 -9.16 27.33
N ASP A 710 -10.68 -9.92 26.59
CA ASP A 710 -11.14 -10.93 25.61
C ASP A 710 -10.44 -12.28 25.79
N ASP A 711 -9.87 -12.90 24.75
CA ASP A 711 -9.31 -14.26 24.85
C ASP A 711 -7.94 -14.30 25.54
N CYS A 712 -7.84 -15.08 26.62
CA CYS A 712 -6.58 -15.39 27.31
C CYS A 712 -5.53 -15.93 26.32
N VAL A 713 -5.93 -16.90 25.48
CA VAL A 713 -5.19 -17.31 24.29
C VAL A 713 -6.17 -17.51 23.13
N SER A 714 -5.93 -16.83 22.02
CA SER A 714 -6.70 -16.98 20.78
C SER A 714 -5.90 -17.69 19.69
N ILE A 715 -6.49 -18.74 19.12
CA ILE A 715 -5.92 -19.58 18.06
C ILE A 715 -6.76 -19.37 16.79
N GLN A 716 -6.14 -18.73 15.79
CA GLN A 716 -6.75 -18.43 14.50
C GLN A 716 -6.35 -19.46 13.43
N THR A 717 -6.82 -19.21 12.19
CA THR A 717 -6.51 -20.03 11.02
C THR A 717 -5.01 -20.20 10.78
N GLY A 718 -4.65 -21.34 10.18
CA GLY A 718 -3.30 -21.69 9.74
C GLY A 718 -2.41 -22.23 10.85
N CYS A 719 -2.97 -22.43 12.04
CA CYS A 719 -2.23 -22.91 13.21
C CYS A 719 -2.27 -24.43 13.35
N SER A 720 -1.15 -25.04 13.71
CA SER A 720 -1.08 -26.49 13.96
C SER A 720 0.00 -26.88 14.97
N ASN A 721 -0.17 -28.01 15.66
CA ASN A 721 0.75 -28.51 16.68
C ASN A 721 0.97 -27.48 17.80
N ILE A 722 -0.11 -27.16 18.52
CA ILE A 722 -0.10 -26.20 19.63
C ILE A 722 -0.27 -26.95 20.94
N HIS A 723 0.59 -26.66 21.92
CA HIS A 723 0.50 -27.18 23.27
C HIS A 723 0.45 -26.02 24.29
N ILE A 724 -0.65 -25.91 25.02
CA ILE A 724 -0.86 -24.88 26.05
C ILE A 724 -1.04 -25.59 27.38
N HIS A 725 -0.24 -25.29 28.39
CA HIS A 725 -0.40 -25.94 29.69
C HIS A 725 0.03 -25.12 30.89
N HIS A 726 -0.56 -25.36 32.06
CA HIS A 726 -0.21 -24.66 33.30
C HIS A 726 -0.38 -23.14 33.19
N ILE A 727 -1.54 -22.70 32.69
CA ILE A 727 -1.89 -21.27 32.52
C ILE A 727 -3.01 -20.90 33.49
N ASN A 728 -2.92 -19.71 34.08
CA ASN A 728 -4.01 -19.08 34.81
C ASN A 728 -4.61 -17.96 33.95
N CYS A 729 -5.91 -18.02 33.69
CA CYS A 729 -6.67 -17.02 32.93
C CYS A 729 -7.67 -16.31 33.84
N SER A 730 -7.60 -14.97 33.95
CA SER A 730 -8.63 -14.15 34.63
C SER A 730 -8.44 -12.65 34.38
N PRO A 731 -9.50 -11.83 34.23
CA PRO A 731 -10.87 -12.13 33.78
C PRO A 731 -10.96 -12.22 32.24
N GLY A 732 -12.17 -12.17 31.65
CA GLY A 732 -12.39 -12.12 30.19
C GLY A 732 -12.92 -13.43 29.59
N HIS A 733 -12.19 -14.02 28.66
CA HIS A 733 -12.44 -15.35 28.10
C HIS A 733 -11.21 -16.25 28.28
N GLY A 734 -11.42 -17.56 28.42
CA GLY A 734 -10.32 -18.52 28.52
C GLY A 734 -9.65 -18.81 27.16
N ILE A 735 -9.49 -20.09 26.82
CA ILE A 735 -8.77 -20.49 25.59
C ILE A 735 -9.76 -20.62 24.44
N SER A 736 -9.50 -19.89 23.35
CA SER A 736 -10.38 -19.87 22.18
C SER A 736 -9.70 -20.30 20.90
N ILE A 737 -10.27 -21.29 20.22
CA ILE A 737 -10.03 -21.57 18.80
C ILE A 737 -11.13 -20.85 18.03
N GLY A 738 -10.92 -19.59 17.65
CA GLY A 738 -12.02 -18.69 17.31
C GLY A 738 -11.74 -17.77 16.13
N GLY A 739 -12.78 -17.18 15.53
CA GLY A 739 -12.63 -16.26 14.40
C GLY A 739 -12.46 -16.93 13.03
N LEU A 740 -12.66 -18.25 12.97
CA LEU A 740 -12.41 -19.08 11.80
C LEU A 740 -13.50 -18.92 10.74
N GLY A 741 -13.08 -18.79 9.47
CA GLY A 741 -14.01 -18.79 8.33
C GLY A 741 -14.76 -17.49 8.08
N LYS A 742 -14.27 -16.36 8.63
CA LYS A 742 -14.89 -15.04 8.44
C LYS A 742 -15.02 -14.71 6.95
N ALA A 743 -16.18 -14.21 6.55
CA ALA A 743 -16.48 -13.89 5.14
C ALA A 743 -16.30 -15.09 4.18
N ASN A 744 -16.63 -16.30 4.64
CA ASN A 744 -16.47 -17.57 3.92
C ASN A 744 -15.01 -17.90 3.56
N SER A 745 -14.03 -17.40 4.33
CA SER A 745 -12.62 -17.75 4.11
C SER A 745 -12.34 -19.21 4.45
N LEU A 746 -11.28 -19.78 3.86
CA LEU A 746 -10.74 -21.07 4.30
C LEU A 746 -10.05 -20.90 5.67
N ALA A 747 -10.36 -21.79 6.61
CA ALA A 747 -9.73 -21.82 7.93
C ALA A 747 -9.37 -23.24 8.36
N CYS A 748 -8.09 -23.45 8.67
CA CYS A 748 -7.55 -24.75 9.05
C CYS A 748 -6.85 -24.65 10.42
N VAL A 749 -7.25 -25.49 11.37
CA VAL A 749 -6.57 -25.65 12.67
C VAL A 749 -6.48 -27.13 13.00
N SER A 750 -5.30 -27.61 13.39
CA SER A 750 -5.12 -29.04 13.72
C SER A 750 -4.16 -29.29 14.86
N ASN A 751 -4.34 -30.40 15.58
CA ASN A 751 -3.44 -30.89 16.62
C ASN A 751 -3.20 -29.82 17.72
N VAL A 752 -4.26 -29.47 18.45
CA VAL A 752 -4.21 -28.52 19.56
C VAL A 752 -4.43 -29.28 20.87
N THR A 753 -3.50 -29.17 21.81
CA THR A 753 -3.61 -29.74 23.15
C THR A 753 -3.55 -28.62 24.17
N VAL A 754 -4.58 -28.57 25.03
CA VAL A 754 -4.72 -27.61 26.11
C VAL A 754 -4.88 -28.41 27.39
N ASP A 755 -3.95 -28.30 28.33
CA ASP A 755 -3.91 -29.13 29.52
C ASP A 755 -3.60 -28.35 30.80
N SER A 756 -4.20 -28.72 31.93
CA SER A 756 -3.84 -28.13 33.23
C SER A 756 -3.99 -26.60 33.25
N ILE A 757 -5.16 -26.11 32.86
CA ILE A 757 -5.48 -24.67 32.80
C ILE A 757 -6.46 -24.34 33.92
N ASN A 758 -6.32 -23.16 34.52
CA ASN A 758 -7.25 -22.61 35.50
C ASN A 758 -7.87 -21.32 34.92
N VAL A 759 -9.21 -21.28 34.79
CA VAL A 759 -9.95 -20.14 34.24
C VAL A 759 -10.90 -19.61 35.31
N GLN A 760 -10.83 -18.31 35.61
CA GLN A 760 -11.61 -17.69 36.68
C GLN A 760 -12.27 -16.39 36.21
N ASN A 761 -13.51 -16.13 36.65
CA ASN A 761 -14.27 -14.91 36.37
C ASN A 761 -14.29 -14.56 34.86
N ALA A 762 -14.75 -15.50 34.05
CA ALA A 762 -14.69 -15.40 32.60
C ALA A 762 -16.04 -15.74 31.94
N LEU A 763 -16.32 -15.16 30.78
CA LEU A 763 -17.55 -15.46 30.01
C LEU A 763 -17.49 -16.86 29.35
N SER A 764 -16.29 -17.38 29.09
CA SER A 764 -16.14 -18.73 28.55
C SER A 764 -14.87 -19.42 29.05
N GLY A 765 -14.93 -20.74 29.23
CA GLY A 765 -13.76 -21.55 29.62
C GLY A 765 -12.90 -21.92 28.41
N VAL A 766 -13.22 -23.03 27.76
CA VAL A 766 -12.58 -23.48 26.51
C VAL A 766 -13.61 -23.46 25.38
N ARG A 767 -13.28 -22.78 24.28
CA ARG A 767 -14.24 -22.56 23.19
C ARG A 767 -13.70 -22.78 21.78
N ILE A 768 -14.54 -23.32 20.90
CA ILE A 768 -14.33 -23.34 19.44
C ILE A 768 -15.41 -22.48 18.79
N LYS A 769 -15.01 -21.55 17.92
CA LYS A 769 -15.90 -20.51 17.38
C LYS A 769 -15.65 -20.28 15.90
N THR A 770 -16.63 -20.58 15.07
CA THR A 770 -16.51 -20.48 13.61
C THR A 770 -17.61 -19.61 13.04
N TRP A 771 -17.26 -18.76 12.09
CA TRP A 771 -18.26 -17.94 11.38
C TRP A 771 -19.16 -18.81 10.53
N GLN A 772 -20.45 -18.50 10.59
CA GLN A 772 -21.43 -19.10 9.69
C GLN A 772 -21.07 -18.80 8.20
N GLY A 773 -21.05 -19.85 7.38
CA GLY A 773 -20.62 -19.88 5.98
C GLY A 773 -19.13 -20.13 5.76
N GLY A 774 -18.34 -20.31 6.83
CA GLY A 774 -16.90 -20.58 6.76
C GLY A 774 -16.53 -21.91 6.10
N LEU A 775 -15.33 -21.99 5.54
CA LEU A 775 -14.79 -23.20 4.89
C LEU A 775 -13.57 -23.72 5.66
N GLY A 776 -13.27 -25.02 5.55
CA GLY A 776 -12.07 -25.65 6.12
C GLY A 776 -12.37 -26.60 7.28
N SER A 777 -11.41 -26.81 8.18
CA SER A 777 -11.57 -27.77 9.28
C SER A 777 -10.79 -27.44 10.56
N VAL A 778 -11.37 -27.83 11.69
CA VAL A 778 -10.73 -27.91 13.01
C VAL A 778 -10.68 -29.38 13.41
N ARG A 779 -9.46 -29.93 13.58
CA ARG A 779 -9.27 -31.37 13.83
C ARG A 779 -8.29 -31.66 14.96
N ASN A 780 -8.51 -32.77 15.67
CA ASN A 780 -7.61 -33.28 16.71
C ASN A 780 -7.33 -32.23 17.80
N VAL A 781 -8.38 -31.86 18.54
CA VAL A 781 -8.29 -30.90 19.64
C VAL A 781 -8.53 -31.63 20.96
N ILE A 782 -7.66 -31.40 21.95
CA ILE A 782 -7.76 -32.00 23.28
C ILE A 782 -7.77 -30.88 24.32
N PHE A 783 -8.82 -30.79 25.11
CA PHE A 783 -8.91 -29.99 26.32
C PHE A 783 -8.92 -30.94 27.52
N SER A 784 -7.88 -30.91 28.36
CA SER A 784 -7.82 -31.77 29.54
C SER A 784 -7.42 -31.06 30.83
N ASN A 785 -7.88 -31.58 31.97
CA ASN A 785 -7.52 -31.08 33.30
C ASN A 785 -7.79 -29.56 33.45
N ILE A 786 -8.97 -29.10 33.04
CA ILE A 786 -9.34 -27.67 33.09
C ILE A 786 -10.12 -27.39 34.36
N ARG A 787 -9.65 -26.45 35.19
CA ARG A 787 -10.37 -25.96 36.36
C ARG A 787 -11.05 -24.64 36.02
N VAL A 788 -12.35 -24.54 36.29
CA VAL A 788 -13.14 -23.33 36.05
C VAL A 788 -13.73 -22.80 37.36
N SER A 789 -13.73 -21.49 37.57
CA SER A 789 -14.37 -20.88 38.73
C SER A 789 -15.13 -19.63 38.30
N ASN A 790 -16.44 -19.61 38.56
CA ASN A 790 -17.31 -18.50 38.17
C ASN A 790 -17.19 -18.16 36.67
N VAL A 791 -17.37 -19.19 35.81
CA VAL A 791 -17.32 -19.04 34.36
C VAL A 791 -18.72 -19.12 33.76
N GLU A 792 -19.13 -18.19 32.90
CA GLU A 792 -20.50 -18.16 32.37
C GLU A 792 -20.84 -19.43 31.58
N ILE A 793 -20.01 -19.80 30.59
CA ILE A 793 -20.11 -21.06 29.86
C ILE A 793 -18.74 -21.77 29.76
N PRO A 794 -18.47 -22.79 30.60
CA PRO A 794 -17.18 -23.49 30.63
C PRO A 794 -16.75 -24.17 29.32
N VAL A 795 -17.69 -24.78 28.59
CA VAL A 795 -17.40 -25.56 27.38
C VAL A 795 -18.28 -25.07 26.23
N VAL A 796 -17.65 -24.58 25.16
CA VAL A 796 -18.39 -23.97 24.04
C VAL A 796 -17.91 -24.49 22.67
N ILE A 797 -18.86 -24.85 21.81
CA ILE A 797 -18.67 -24.89 20.36
C ILE A 797 -19.79 -24.04 19.74
N ASP A 798 -19.44 -23.00 19.00
CA ASP A 798 -20.39 -22.13 18.30
C ASP A 798 -20.01 -22.00 16.83
N GLN A 799 -20.72 -22.73 15.96
CA GLN A 799 -20.58 -22.64 14.50
C GLN A 799 -21.48 -21.57 13.86
N TYR A 800 -22.32 -20.89 14.64
CA TYR A 800 -23.25 -19.85 14.18
C TYR A 800 -22.75 -18.43 14.48
N TYR A 801 -21.47 -18.29 14.85
CA TYR A 801 -20.92 -17.00 15.25
C TYR A 801 -21.10 -15.90 14.19
N CYS A 802 -21.55 -14.73 14.64
CA CYS A 802 -21.72 -13.55 13.80
C CYS A 802 -21.59 -12.25 14.60
N ASN A 803 -21.10 -11.18 13.97
CA ASN A 803 -20.86 -9.88 14.62
C ASN A 803 -21.91 -8.79 14.34
N LYS A 804 -22.95 -9.07 13.56
CA LYS A 804 -24.04 -8.11 13.30
C LYS A 804 -25.16 -8.36 14.30
N LYS A 805 -25.85 -7.29 14.73
CA LYS A 805 -26.99 -7.35 15.67
C LYS A 805 -28.10 -8.32 15.22
N ALA A 806 -28.18 -8.62 13.92
CA ALA A 806 -28.97 -9.71 13.36
C ALA A 806 -28.22 -10.33 12.18
N CYS A 807 -28.08 -11.66 12.18
CA CYS A 807 -27.50 -12.42 11.08
C CYS A 807 -28.48 -13.48 10.61
N LYS A 808 -28.65 -13.63 9.29
CA LYS A 808 -29.39 -14.77 8.75
C LYS A 808 -28.55 -16.02 8.99
N ASN A 809 -29.13 -17.01 9.66
CA ASN A 809 -28.48 -18.31 9.89
C ASN A 809 -28.10 -18.91 8.53
N LYS A 810 -26.79 -19.17 8.36
CA LYS A 810 -26.32 -20.01 7.25
C LYS A 810 -26.14 -21.43 7.75
N THR A 811 -26.39 -22.38 6.87
CA THR A 811 -26.24 -23.80 7.21
C THR A 811 -24.79 -24.23 7.23
N ASP A 812 -23.94 -23.80 6.28
CA ASP A 812 -22.54 -24.24 6.19
C ASP A 812 -21.64 -23.55 7.24
N ALA A 813 -20.61 -24.24 7.74
CA ALA A 813 -19.59 -23.70 8.66
C ALA A 813 -18.27 -24.50 8.55
N VAL A 814 -17.21 -24.02 9.20
CA VAL A 814 -15.91 -24.73 9.26
C VAL A 814 -16.11 -26.07 9.95
N ALA A 815 -15.71 -27.18 9.32
CA ALA A 815 -15.98 -28.52 9.85
C ALA A 815 -15.20 -28.79 11.15
N VAL A 816 -15.88 -29.19 12.23
CA VAL A 816 -15.26 -29.51 13.52
C VAL A 816 -15.32 -31.02 13.75
N SER A 817 -14.16 -31.66 13.93
CA SER A 817 -14.11 -33.11 14.16
C SER A 817 -12.97 -33.55 15.07
N GLY A 818 -13.21 -34.55 15.93
CA GLY A 818 -12.15 -35.10 16.79
C GLY A 818 -11.74 -34.14 17.90
N VAL A 819 -12.72 -33.71 18.70
CA VAL A 819 -12.51 -32.83 19.87
C VAL A 819 -12.76 -33.62 21.14
N MET A 820 -11.81 -33.61 22.07
CA MET A 820 -11.92 -34.28 23.37
C MET A 820 -11.95 -33.25 24.49
N TYR A 821 -12.93 -33.35 25.38
CA TYR A 821 -13.01 -32.63 26.64
C TYR A 821 -12.88 -33.64 27.78
N ARG A 822 -11.85 -33.51 28.62
CA ARG A 822 -11.53 -34.49 29.66
C ARG A 822 -11.21 -33.82 31.00
N ARG A 823 -11.84 -34.25 32.10
CA ARG A 823 -11.54 -33.72 33.46
C ARG A 823 -11.68 -32.20 33.53
N ILE A 824 -12.85 -31.69 33.15
CA ILE A 824 -13.20 -30.27 33.30
C ILE A 824 -14.02 -30.13 34.58
N THR A 825 -13.52 -29.37 35.56
CA THR A 825 -14.12 -29.32 36.90
C THR A 825 -14.26 -27.91 37.44
N GLY A 826 -15.32 -27.63 38.18
CA GLY A 826 -15.46 -26.39 38.96
C GLY A 826 -16.84 -25.74 38.79
N THR A 827 -16.92 -24.40 38.75
CA THR A 827 -18.20 -23.68 38.83
C THR A 827 -18.58 -22.87 37.59
N TYR A 828 -19.88 -22.81 37.28
CA TYR A 828 -20.45 -22.00 36.18
C TYR A 828 -21.58 -21.07 36.63
N SER A 829 -21.82 -19.96 35.92
CA SER A 829 -22.84 -18.97 36.30
C SER A 829 -24.09 -18.93 35.41
N TYR A 830 -24.03 -19.44 34.17
CA TYR A 830 -25.19 -19.44 33.25
C TYR A 830 -25.55 -20.80 32.67
N GLN A 831 -24.62 -21.44 31.93
CA GLN A 831 -24.85 -22.73 31.27
C GLN A 831 -23.59 -23.60 31.38
N PRO A 832 -23.68 -24.90 31.73
CA PRO A 832 -22.50 -25.73 31.94
C PRO A 832 -21.76 -26.07 30.63
N MET A 833 -22.50 -26.21 29.51
CA MET A 833 -21.94 -26.53 28.20
C MET A 833 -22.88 -26.07 27.08
N HIS A 834 -22.31 -25.53 25.99
CA HIS A 834 -23.05 -25.08 24.81
C HIS A 834 -22.38 -25.56 23.51
N LEU A 835 -22.96 -26.57 22.85
CA LEU A 835 -22.48 -27.12 21.59
C LEU A 835 -23.50 -26.85 20.47
N ALA A 836 -23.36 -25.72 19.77
CA ALA A 836 -24.20 -25.33 18.63
C ALA A 836 -23.47 -25.59 17.30
N CYS A 837 -23.71 -26.75 16.72
CA CYS A 837 -23.09 -27.17 15.47
C CYS A 837 -24.02 -26.98 14.25
N SER A 838 -23.42 -26.76 13.09
CA SER A 838 -24.08 -26.53 11.81
C SER A 838 -24.89 -27.74 11.35
N ASP A 839 -26.04 -27.49 10.72
CA ASP A 839 -26.91 -28.54 10.17
C ASP A 839 -26.27 -29.29 8.98
N SER A 840 -25.49 -28.59 8.16
CA SER A 840 -24.82 -29.17 6.98
C SER A 840 -23.37 -29.58 7.22
N SER A 841 -22.76 -29.16 8.33
CA SER A 841 -21.40 -29.48 8.75
C SER A 841 -21.36 -29.79 10.25
N PRO A 842 -22.06 -30.86 10.69
CA PRO A 842 -22.21 -31.21 12.09
C PRO A 842 -20.86 -31.50 12.75
N CYS A 843 -20.77 -31.27 14.06
CA CYS A 843 -19.57 -31.62 14.81
C CYS A 843 -19.53 -33.14 15.01
N THR A 844 -18.40 -33.77 14.70
CA THR A 844 -18.26 -35.23 14.72
C THR A 844 -17.11 -35.68 15.61
N SER A 845 -17.19 -36.91 16.13
CA SER A 845 -16.15 -37.49 16.99
C SER A 845 -15.83 -36.61 18.21
N ILE A 846 -16.86 -36.04 18.83
CA ILE A 846 -16.73 -35.31 20.10
C ILE A 846 -16.64 -36.32 21.23
N LYS A 847 -15.68 -36.17 22.14
CA LYS A 847 -15.53 -37.04 23.31
C LYS A 847 -15.64 -36.23 24.59
N LEU A 848 -16.59 -36.59 25.45
CA LEU A 848 -16.76 -35.99 26.77
C LEU A 848 -16.33 -37.01 27.83
N THR A 849 -15.43 -36.64 28.73
CA THR A 849 -14.92 -37.55 29.76
C THR A 849 -14.73 -36.83 31.10
N ASP A 850 -15.33 -37.33 32.16
CA ASP A 850 -15.14 -36.83 33.54
C ASP A 850 -15.35 -35.30 33.69
N ILE A 851 -16.49 -34.78 33.25
CA ILE A 851 -16.81 -33.34 33.36
C ILE A 851 -17.70 -33.13 34.60
N ARG A 852 -17.23 -32.34 35.58
CA ARG A 852 -17.95 -32.08 36.84
C ARG A 852 -18.07 -30.59 37.13
N LEU A 853 -19.21 -30.02 36.77
CA LEU A 853 -19.52 -28.60 36.84
C LEU A 853 -20.69 -28.38 37.79
N SER A 854 -20.54 -27.43 38.71
CA SER A 854 -21.61 -27.01 39.62
C SER A 854 -21.95 -25.54 39.42
N PRO A 855 -23.22 -25.14 39.62
CA PRO A 855 -23.56 -23.74 39.53
C PRO A 855 -22.94 -22.93 40.68
N VAL A 856 -22.54 -21.68 40.40
CA VAL A 856 -22.03 -20.74 41.42
C VAL A 856 -23.11 -20.44 42.47
N ASN A 857 -24.36 -20.31 42.04
CA ASN A 857 -25.47 -19.99 42.92
C ASN A 857 -26.70 -20.84 42.55
N ALA A 858 -27.05 -21.84 43.38
CA ALA A 858 -28.15 -22.76 43.10
C ALA A 858 -29.55 -22.11 43.02
N SER A 859 -29.67 -20.82 43.36
CA SER A 859 -30.94 -20.06 43.39
C SER A 859 -31.28 -19.26 42.11
N GLN A 860 -30.34 -19.11 41.17
CA GLN A 860 -30.58 -18.43 39.88
C GLN A 860 -31.05 -19.41 38.81
N VAL A 861 -31.94 -18.95 37.91
CA VAL A 861 -32.41 -19.76 36.76
C VAL A 861 -31.23 -20.05 35.82
N GLN A 862 -30.72 -21.27 35.88
CA GLN A 862 -29.62 -21.75 35.04
C GLN A 862 -30.15 -22.60 33.88
N GLN A 863 -29.44 -22.55 32.76
CA GLN A 863 -29.76 -23.35 31.57
C GLN A 863 -29.09 -24.72 31.66
N ASP A 864 -29.78 -25.76 31.21
CA ASP A 864 -29.19 -27.07 31.00
C ASP A 864 -28.14 -27.04 29.90
N ALA A 865 -27.25 -28.05 29.86
CA ALA A 865 -26.31 -28.19 28.76
C ALA A 865 -27.04 -28.31 27.41
N PHE A 866 -26.50 -27.66 26.38
CA PHE A 866 -27.08 -27.63 25.03
C PHE A 866 -26.21 -28.40 24.03
N CYS A 867 -26.83 -29.30 23.28
CA CYS A 867 -26.22 -30.04 22.18
C CYS A 867 -27.10 -29.96 20.93
N TRP A 868 -26.60 -29.34 19.87
CA TRP A 868 -27.22 -29.31 18.55
C TRP A 868 -26.25 -29.83 17.50
N LYS A 869 -26.67 -30.84 16.72
CA LYS A 869 -25.88 -31.45 15.63
C LYS A 869 -24.46 -31.85 16.03
N SER A 870 -24.28 -32.26 17.29
CA SER A 870 -23.02 -32.73 17.86
C SER A 870 -23.07 -34.23 18.10
N TYR A 871 -22.14 -34.95 17.50
CA TYR A 871 -22.09 -36.41 17.51
C TYR A 871 -20.81 -36.93 18.15
N GLY A 872 -20.94 -37.96 18.97
CA GLY A 872 -19.79 -38.57 19.62
C GLY A 872 -20.14 -39.46 20.79
N GLU A 873 -19.21 -39.54 21.75
CA GLU A 873 -19.25 -40.47 22.87
C GLU A 873 -19.00 -39.73 24.19
N SER A 874 -19.70 -40.16 25.24
CA SER A 874 -19.52 -39.64 26.58
C SER A 874 -19.19 -40.79 27.52
N GLN A 875 -18.17 -40.61 28.37
CA GLN A 875 -17.64 -41.63 29.28
C GLN A 875 -17.34 -41.03 30.67
N GLY A 876 -17.44 -41.82 31.72
CA GLY A 876 -17.11 -41.37 33.08
C GLY A 876 -18.18 -40.50 33.73
N SER A 877 -17.81 -39.73 34.74
CA SER A 877 -18.74 -38.88 35.52
C SER A 877 -19.06 -37.58 34.77
N LEU A 878 -20.34 -37.31 34.52
CA LEU A 878 -20.81 -36.09 33.85
C LEU A 878 -21.85 -35.41 34.74
N GLU A 879 -21.46 -34.28 35.32
CA GLU A 879 -22.27 -33.51 36.26
C GLU A 879 -22.33 -32.04 35.78
N PRO A 880 -23.53 -31.47 35.56
CA PRO A 880 -24.85 -32.10 35.65
C PRO A 880 -25.10 -33.15 34.53
N LEU A 881 -26.08 -34.02 34.75
CA LEU A 881 -26.45 -35.09 33.81
C LEU A 881 -26.78 -34.57 32.39
N SER A 882 -27.27 -33.33 32.26
CA SER A 882 -27.57 -32.72 30.97
C SER A 882 -26.34 -32.62 30.06
N ILE A 883 -25.11 -32.63 30.59
CA ILE A 883 -23.87 -32.65 29.78
C ILE A 883 -23.79 -33.88 28.86
N GLY A 884 -24.44 -34.99 29.21
CA GLY A 884 -24.51 -36.21 28.40
C GLY A 884 -25.36 -36.11 27.12
N CYS A 885 -25.58 -34.93 26.55
CA CYS A 885 -26.53 -34.67 25.46
C CYS A 885 -26.03 -35.00 24.03
N LEU A 886 -24.85 -35.59 23.86
CA LEU A 886 -24.30 -35.93 22.53
C LEU A 886 -25.16 -36.97 21.80
N GLN A 887 -25.34 -36.77 20.49
CA GLN A 887 -26.05 -37.71 19.65
C GLN A 887 -25.14 -38.90 19.26
N ARG A 888 -25.70 -40.12 19.25
CA ARG A 888 -24.96 -41.31 18.80
C ARG A 888 -24.78 -41.28 17.27
N THR A 889 -23.59 -41.61 16.79
CA THR A 889 -23.32 -41.81 15.36
C THR A 889 -24.14 -42.99 14.82
N SER A 890 -25.23 -42.72 14.09
CA SER A 890 -25.93 -43.76 13.33
C SER A 890 -25.07 -44.18 12.13
N ARG A 891 -25.07 -45.47 11.77
CA ARG A 891 -24.35 -46.02 10.60
C ARG A 891 -24.71 -45.36 9.26
N SER A 892 -25.72 -44.46 9.21
CA SER A 892 -26.17 -43.77 8.00
C SER A 892 -25.65 -42.33 7.83
N ILE A 893 -24.92 -41.77 8.81
CA ILE A 893 -24.21 -40.49 8.60
C ILE A 893 -22.95 -40.80 7.79
N LYS A 894 -23.11 -41.04 6.48
CA LYS A 894 -22.01 -40.76 5.54
C LYS A 894 -21.63 -39.32 5.82
N PRO A 895 -20.37 -39.02 6.20
CA PRO A 895 -19.99 -37.64 6.36
C PRO A 895 -20.28 -37.00 5.01
N LEU A 896 -21.23 -36.06 4.98
CA LEU A 896 -21.35 -35.10 3.90
C LEU A 896 -20.11 -34.20 4.01
N ILE A 897 -18.93 -34.79 3.84
CA ILE A 897 -17.79 -34.11 3.28
C ILE A 897 -18.33 -33.74 1.90
N LYS A 898 -18.86 -32.52 1.77
CA LYS A 898 -18.88 -31.90 0.45
C LYS A 898 -17.46 -32.08 -0.05
N SER A 899 -17.30 -32.91 -1.09
CA SER A 899 -16.06 -33.09 -1.83
C SER A 899 -15.75 -31.82 -2.63
N SER A 900 -15.85 -30.65 -2.01
CA SER A 900 -15.41 -29.38 -2.57
C SER A 900 -13.97 -29.19 -2.14
N ASN A 901 -13.03 -29.76 -2.90
CA ASN A 901 -11.67 -29.26 -3.23
C ASN A 901 -10.86 -28.40 -2.21
N HIS A 902 -11.16 -28.45 -0.92
CA HIS A 902 -10.56 -27.59 0.09
C HIS A 902 -10.00 -28.47 1.21
N THR A 903 -8.94 -29.21 0.88
CA THR A 903 -8.13 -29.92 1.87
C THR A 903 -7.30 -28.93 2.68
N CYS A 904 -7.74 -28.72 3.92
CA CYS A 904 -6.81 -28.67 5.05
C CYS A 904 -6.13 -30.06 5.16
#